data_AF-A0A242D8N9-F1
#
_entry.id   AF-A0A242D8N9-F1
#
_cell.length_a   1.000
_cell.length_b   1.000
_cell.length_c   1.000
_cell.angle_alpha   90.00
_cell.angle_beta   90.00
_cell.angle_gamma   90.00
#
_symmetry.space_group_name_H-M   'P 1'
#
loop_
_entity.id
_entity.type
_entity.pdbx_description
1 polymer ?
#
loop_
_entity_poly.entity_id
_entity_poly.type
_entity_poly.pdbx_seq_one_letter_code
_entity_poly.pdbx_strand_id
1 'polypeptide(L)'
;MKKKVLVQSLVASATLGSVVVAAPLQARGEQVEQTTTTTQTVQQSFDEVKYQALEQAAISAVEKAKQELQVATDTLAKLEEAVKKEIAGAEKNLADQQAALKAAEAKVAAATETLKSEQEKLAKAQTRHDDRVAMAEAEIASAEKAIKEKEEPYLAAKEAAEKAKATVDEKIAAYEVEQTKQQAIIKESEAKIKQEEAVYQEAKEAFNQSETTIQDAKLALEATLNEINNQPNVIIEATNEEIASQNAMHAAQERLGEATSDYPALTEAASKAKNLYELVAKAEADELPTLNEEIKIFQGMVSEQEALLATMKPTDTSYASAQAELDSRKSVLQSVQNKKTTLASETAQASAAYTAAQATADAGLAEIQAAEIAYQDSVVQNEVTKKAADEKIAAANEMMNNKASLIADAENKIQSANLDQEKKHAAMKDAEASMNDVTAEQQKIIQEAKDAIAKSFAEVSDAEKAYQVANIDREVKEKEYNTVLNQQQPIIDFASETIKEAKADLQAQVDATAKAQKALDDAEKSVKGLEAAVADAQKNLEAVKADTAEKIAAAKADLAKKETALKEAEDYLAGLRAGGNDARTGKLKANYVGMSSSYQQGYEDAYALLSFTSQNVLAQTSTVQATTVQQKNIYIKEYKKVLPVTKGQLPQTGDAENLAAVLMGLGLITISGAALLKKKYAV
;
A
#
# COMPACT_ATOMS: atom_id res chain seq x y z
N MET A 1 31.66 -13.11 81.58
CA MET A 1 32.26 -12.11 82.51
C MET A 1 31.48 -10.80 82.35
N LYS A 2 31.34 -9.87 83.29
CA LYS A 2 31.66 -9.75 84.75
C LYS A 2 30.69 -8.65 85.29
N LYS A 3 30.16 -8.72 86.52
CA LYS A 3 30.63 -7.98 87.72
C LYS A 3 30.92 -6.48 87.47
N LYS A 4 30.47 -5.49 88.27
CA LYS A 4 29.69 -5.45 89.54
C LYS A 4 29.59 -3.98 90.07
N VAL A 5 28.58 -3.61 90.90
CA VAL A 5 28.72 -2.72 92.13
C VAL A 5 29.09 -1.21 91.91
N LEU A 6 28.85 -0.17 92.74
CA LEU A 6 28.21 0.13 94.08
C LEU A 6 27.54 1.56 93.93
N VAL A 7 26.40 1.91 94.59
CA VAL A 7 26.24 2.80 95.80
C VAL A 7 26.74 4.26 95.61
N GLN A 8 26.01 5.33 96.01
CA GLN A 8 25.74 5.86 97.38
C GLN A 8 24.77 7.09 97.29
N SER A 9 24.00 7.58 98.28
CA SER A 9 23.28 7.00 99.45
C SER A 9 22.47 8.08 100.22
N LEU A 10 21.36 7.68 100.90
CA LEU A 10 20.76 8.34 102.09
C LEU A 10 20.26 9.81 101.92
N VAL A 11 19.53 10.46 102.85
CA VAL A 11 19.16 10.25 104.28
C VAL A 11 17.62 10.30 104.39
N ALA A 12 16.90 9.30 104.94
CA ALA A 12 16.46 9.09 106.34
C ALA A 12 15.53 10.20 106.92
N SER A 13 14.62 9.98 107.87
CA SER A 13 14.49 8.94 108.92
C SER A 13 13.00 8.54 109.13
N ALA A 14 12.67 7.26 109.37
CA ALA A 14 12.57 6.54 110.67
C ALA A 14 11.29 6.89 111.48
N THR A 15 10.69 6.03 112.33
CA THR A 15 11.08 4.74 112.95
C THR A 15 9.81 3.87 113.18
N LEU A 16 9.82 2.54 112.99
CA LEU A 16 9.91 1.46 114.01
C LEU A 16 8.94 1.58 115.22
N GLY A 17 8.30 0.51 115.72
CA GLY A 17 8.37 -0.94 115.44
C GLY A 17 7.51 -1.72 116.48
N SER A 18 7.68 -3.03 116.79
CA SER A 18 8.22 -4.18 116.04
C SER A 18 8.18 -5.47 116.89
N VAL A 19 7.44 -6.52 116.46
CA VAL A 19 7.55 -7.94 116.92
C VAL A 19 7.13 -8.12 118.43
N VAL A 20 6.82 -9.26 119.08
CA VAL A 20 6.81 -10.74 118.85
C VAL A 20 5.34 -11.27 119.13
N VAL A 21 4.94 -12.50 119.48
CA VAL A 21 5.58 -13.80 119.86
C VAL A 21 5.14 -14.94 118.91
N ALA A 22 4.53 -16.04 119.40
CA ALA A 22 4.16 -17.25 118.65
C ALA A 22 3.07 -18.07 119.37
N ALA A 23 2.57 -19.14 118.71
CA ALA A 23 1.77 -20.22 119.33
C ALA A 23 2.64 -21.23 120.11
N PRO A 24 2.03 -22.19 120.83
CA PRO A 24 2.10 -23.60 120.37
C PRO A 24 0.85 -24.46 120.67
N LEU A 25 0.92 -25.76 120.35
CA LEU A 25 -0.10 -26.79 120.54
C LEU A 25 0.35 -27.92 121.49
N GLN A 26 -0.61 -28.47 122.25
CA GLN A 26 -0.78 -29.89 122.67
C GLN A 26 0.31 -30.72 123.41
N ALA A 27 -0.08 -31.14 124.63
CA ALA A 27 -0.21 -32.54 125.12
C ALA A 27 0.98 -33.34 125.76
N ARG A 28 0.60 -34.13 126.81
CA ARG A 28 1.36 -35.14 127.61
C ARG A 28 2.58 -34.57 128.37
N GLY A 29 3.04 -35.02 129.53
CA GLY A 29 2.85 -36.13 130.49
C GLY A 29 3.84 -35.84 131.65
N GLU A 30 4.07 -36.62 132.71
CA GLU A 30 3.62 -37.94 133.16
C GLU A 30 3.40 -37.93 134.70
N GLN A 31 3.21 -39.11 135.31
CA GLN A 31 3.08 -39.31 136.76
C GLN A 31 4.44 -39.23 137.49
N VAL A 32 4.44 -38.87 138.78
CA VAL A 32 5.25 -39.54 139.82
C VAL A 32 4.43 -39.62 141.12
N GLU A 33 4.38 -40.80 141.73
CA GLU A 33 3.83 -41.03 143.08
C GLU A 33 4.93 -41.01 144.15
N GLN A 34 4.56 -40.65 145.39
CA GLN A 34 4.92 -41.29 146.68
C GLN A 34 4.44 -40.34 147.80
N THR A 35 3.55 -40.72 148.74
CA THR A 35 3.81 -41.51 149.96
C THR A 35 5.01 -41.00 150.77
N THR A 36 4.93 -40.81 152.10
CA THR A 36 4.52 -41.79 153.10
C THR A 36 4.00 -41.22 154.44
N THR A 37 3.07 -41.96 155.06
CA THR A 37 3.00 -42.28 156.52
C THR A 37 2.61 -41.21 157.56
N THR A 38 1.33 -41.23 157.92
CA THR A 38 0.80 -41.52 159.28
C THR A 38 1.39 -40.83 160.53
N THR A 39 0.54 -40.09 161.25
CA THR A 39 0.09 -40.43 162.64
C THR A 39 -1.29 -39.81 162.91
N GLN A 40 -2.07 -40.44 163.79
CA GLN A 40 -3.51 -40.19 163.99
C GLN A 40 -3.83 -38.94 164.81
N THR A 41 -4.93 -38.27 164.48
CA THR A 41 -6.04 -37.99 165.41
C THR A 41 -7.35 -38.03 164.60
N VAL A 42 -8.48 -38.34 165.24
CA VAL A 42 -9.75 -38.75 164.58
C VAL A 42 -10.67 -37.55 164.31
N GLN A 43 -11.39 -37.50 163.17
CA GLN A 43 -12.87 -37.60 163.06
C GLN A 43 -13.53 -36.98 161.79
N GLN A 44 -14.35 -37.79 161.07
CA GLN A 44 -15.46 -37.41 160.14
C GLN A 44 -15.16 -36.74 158.76
N SER A 45 -16.16 -36.68 157.86
CA SER A 45 -15.96 -36.67 156.37
C SER A 45 -17.12 -36.09 155.52
N PHE A 46 -16.82 -35.41 154.41
CA PHE A 46 -17.73 -34.95 153.32
C PHE A 46 -17.01 -34.99 151.93
N ASP A 47 -17.74 -34.93 150.80
CA ASP A 47 -17.22 -35.22 149.42
C ASP A 47 -16.90 -33.96 148.56
N GLU A 48 -16.03 -33.10 149.10
CA GLU A 48 -15.73 -31.74 148.61
C GLU A 48 -15.19 -31.64 147.15
N VAL A 49 -14.54 -32.68 146.64
CA VAL A 49 -13.72 -32.60 145.40
C VAL A 49 -14.55 -32.38 144.13
N LYS A 50 -15.74 -32.98 144.05
CA LYS A 50 -16.61 -32.89 142.85
C LYS A 50 -17.13 -31.47 142.63
N TYR A 51 -17.46 -30.76 143.71
CA TYR A 51 -17.88 -29.36 143.65
C TYR A 51 -16.78 -28.50 143.01
N GLN A 52 -15.51 -28.67 143.40
CA GLN A 52 -14.41 -27.85 142.88
C GLN A 52 -14.19 -28.06 141.38
N ALA A 53 -14.33 -29.30 140.89
CA ALA A 53 -14.28 -29.60 139.47
C ALA A 53 -15.43 -28.93 138.68
N LEU A 54 -16.64 -28.90 139.25
CA LEU A 54 -17.81 -28.28 138.63
C LEU A 54 -17.71 -26.73 138.63
N GLU A 55 -17.23 -26.13 139.72
CA GLU A 55 -16.96 -24.68 139.75
C GLU A 55 -15.89 -24.29 138.72
N GLN A 56 -14.80 -25.06 138.62
CA GLN A 56 -13.74 -24.77 137.63
C GLN A 56 -14.23 -24.94 136.18
N ALA A 57 -15.15 -25.88 135.93
CA ALA A 57 -15.83 -26.01 134.64
C ALA A 57 -16.75 -24.81 134.34
N ALA A 58 -17.48 -24.31 135.33
CA ALA A 58 -18.32 -23.11 135.19
C ALA A 58 -17.49 -21.84 134.97
N ILE A 59 -16.36 -21.66 135.66
CA ILE A 59 -15.38 -20.60 135.40
C ILE A 59 -14.87 -20.69 133.95
N SER A 60 -14.50 -21.89 133.50
CA SER A 60 -14.03 -22.13 132.12
C SER A 60 -15.12 -21.83 131.07
N ALA A 61 -16.39 -22.09 131.39
CA ALA A 61 -17.52 -21.75 130.53
C ALA A 61 -17.72 -20.22 130.43
N VAL A 62 -17.57 -19.48 131.53
CA VAL A 62 -17.59 -18.01 131.53
C VAL A 62 -16.43 -17.44 130.71
N GLU A 63 -15.21 -17.92 130.88
CA GLU A 63 -14.07 -17.44 130.07
C GLU A 63 -14.26 -17.77 128.58
N LYS A 64 -14.75 -18.96 128.25
CA LYS A 64 -15.09 -19.35 126.88
C LYS A 64 -16.18 -18.45 126.29
N ALA A 65 -17.21 -18.11 127.05
CA ALA A 65 -18.26 -17.18 126.60
C ALA A 65 -17.73 -15.75 126.41
N LYS A 66 -16.79 -15.29 127.26
CA LYS A 66 -16.09 -13.99 127.07
C LYS A 66 -15.23 -13.99 125.81
N GLN A 67 -14.50 -15.08 125.53
CA GLN A 67 -13.73 -15.24 124.29
C GLN A 67 -14.65 -15.26 123.07
N GLU A 68 -15.77 -15.98 123.10
CA GLU A 68 -16.74 -16.01 121.99
C GLU A 68 -17.41 -14.64 121.77
N LEU A 69 -17.73 -13.89 122.83
CA LEU A 69 -18.24 -12.52 122.73
C LEU A 69 -17.19 -11.56 122.16
N GLN A 70 -15.93 -11.67 122.58
CA GLN A 70 -14.84 -10.86 122.02
C GLN A 70 -14.64 -11.18 120.53
N VAL A 71 -14.68 -12.46 120.12
CA VAL A 71 -14.59 -12.86 118.71
C VAL A 71 -15.78 -12.34 117.89
N ALA A 72 -16.99 -12.32 118.44
CA ALA A 72 -18.14 -11.71 117.78
C ALA A 72 -17.99 -10.18 117.65
N THR A 73 -17.48 -9.51 118.68
CA THR A 73 -17.19 -8.06 118.69
C THR A 73 -16.12 -7.69 117.65
N ASP A 74 -15.01 -8.43 117.64
CA ASP A 74 -13.92 -8.31 116.66
C ASP A 74 -14.40 -8.56 115.23
N THR A 75 -15.28 -9.55 115.04
CA THR A 75 -15.87 -9.88 113.73
C THR A 75 -16.78 -8.77 113.25
N LEU A 76 -17.63 -8.21 114.11
CA LEU A 76 -18.47 -7.06 113.77
C LEU A 76 -17.62 -5.83 113.41
N ALA A 77 -16.58 -5.51 114.20
CA ALA A 77 -15.71 -4.38 113.92
C ALA A 77 -14.94 -4.54 112.58
N LYS A 78 -14.44 -5.75 112.28
CA LYS A 78 -13.80 -6.07 111.00
C LYS A 78 -14.80 -6.00 109.83
N LEU A 79 -16.04 -6.44 110.04
CA LEU A 79 -17.11 -6.37 109.05
C LEU A 79 -17.50 -4.91 108.76
N GLU A 80 -17.78 -4.09 109.79
CA GLU A 80 -18.13 -2.68 109.60
C GLU A 80 -17.01 -1.89 108.90
N GLU A 81 -15.74 -2.26 109.11
CA GLU A 81 -14.60 -1.66 108.42
C GLU A 81 -14.38 -2.18 106.99
N ALA A 82 -14.75 -3.43 106.68
CA ALA A 82 -14.78 -3.96 105.32
C ALA A 82 -15.92 -3.34 104.50
N VAL A 83 -17.12 -3.26 105.09
CA VAL A 83 -18.33 -2.66 104.49
C VAL A 83 -18.07 -1.20 104.06
N LYS A 84 -17.43 -0.39 104.90
CA LYS A 84 -17.04 0.98 104.53
C LYS A 84 -16.18 1.02 103.25
N LYS A 85 -15.28 0.05 103.07
CA LYS A 85 -14.38 -0.02 101.91
C LYS A 85 -15.08 -0.53 100.66
N GLU A 86 -16.01 -1.48 100.79
CA GLU A 86 -16.85 -1.94 99.68
C GLU A 86 -17.79 -0.82 99.20
N ILE A 87 -18.45 -0.11 100.12
CA ILE A 87 -19.31 1.05 99.79
C ILE A 87 -18.47 2.16 99.16
N ALA A 88 -17.37 2.59 99.78
CA ALA A 88 -16.51 3.65 99.22
C ALA A 88 -15.91 3.27 97.85
N GLY A 89 -15.62 1.98 97.61
CA GLY A 89 -15.20 1.47 96.31
C GLY A 89 -16.31 1.58 95.24
N ALA A 90 -17.54 1.22 95.60
CA ALA A 90 -18.70 1.33 94.71
C ALA A 90 -19.09 2.80 94.44
N GLU A 91 -19.06 3.67 95.46
CA GLU A 91 -19.26 5.11 95.33
C GLU A 91 -18.20 5.76 94.45
N LYS A 92 -16.92 5.38 94.62
CA LYS A 92 -15.85 5.86 93.74
C LYS A 92 -16.06 5.39 92.30
N ASN A 93 -16.39 4.12 92.05
CA ASN A 93 -16.65 3.65 90.69
C ASN A 93 -17.82 4.42 90.05
N LEU A 94 -18.91 4.69 90.79
CA LEU A 94 -20.01 5.51 90.29
C LEU A 94 -19.55 6.95 89.94
N ALA A 95 -18.72 7.58 90.78
CA ALA A 95 -18.17 8.90 90.52
C ALA A 95 -17.21 8.92 89.31
N ASP A 96 -16.34 7.91 89.18
CA ASP A 96 -15.41 7.75 88.05
C ASP A 96 -16.20 7.57 86.72
N GLN A 97 -17.29 6.78 86.71
CA GLN A 97 -18.16 6.64 85.53
C GLN A 97 -18.94 7.93 85.22
N GLN A 98 -19.46 8.65 86.23
CA GLN A 98 -20.14 9.93 86.03
C GLN A 98 -19.20 11.03 85.52
N ALA A 99 -17.92 11.02 85.92
CA ALA A 99 -16.90 11.90 85.37
C ALA A 99 -16.57 11.55 83.91
N ALA A 100 -16.49 10.25 83.59
CA ALA A 100 -16.30 9.78 82.21
C ALA A 100 -17.48 10.15 81.30
N LEU A 101 -18.73 10.02 81.79
CA LEU A 101 -19.95 10.43 81.08
C LEU A 101 -19.89 11.92 80.71
N LYS A 102 -19.62 12.81 81.68
CA LYS A 102 -19.48 14.25 81.43
C LYS A 102 -18.37 14.59 80.44
N ALA A 103 -17.26 13.83 80.47
CA ALA A 103 -16.18 13.98 79.49
C ALA A 103 -16.56 13.46 78.09
N ALA A 104 -17.54 12.57 77.96
CA ALA A 104 -18.10 12.13 76.68
C ALA A 104 -19.19 13.09 76.16
N GLU A 105 -20.06 13.60 77.03
CA GLU A 105 -21.03 14.68 76.70
C GLU A 105 -20.31 15.91 76.12
N ALA A 106 -19.20 16.32 76.75
CA ALA A 106 -18.35 17.42 76.25
C ALA A 106 -17.74 17.14 74.86
N LYS A 107 -17.43 15.86 74.55
CA LYS A 107 -16.95 15.45 73.21
C LYS A 107 -18.06 15.47 72.18
N VAL A 108 -19.29 15.07 72.54
CA VAL A 108 -20.47 15.20 71.67
C VAL A 108 -20.70 16.68 71.33
N ALA A 109 -20.70 17.58 72.32
CA ALA A 109 -20.84 19.02 72.07
C ALA A 109 -19.77 19.58 71.12
N ALA A 110 -18.50 19.18 71.29
CA ALA A 110 -17.41 19.58 70.40
C ALA A 110 -17.54 18.97 68.98
N ALA A 111 -18.00 17.72 68.86
CA ALA A 111 -18.24 17.07 67.58
C ALA A 111 -19.41 17.71 66.82
N THR A 112 -20.50 18.08 67.52
CA THR A 112 -21.65 18.79 66.94
C THR A 112 -21.26 20.15 66.36
N GLU A 113 -20.50 20.97 67.09
CA GLU A 113 -20.05 22.27 66.57
C GLU A 113 -19.01 22.11 65.43
N THR A 114 -18.19 21.05 65.47
CA THR A 114 -17.30 20.69 64.35
C THR A 114 -18.10 20.32 63.10
N LEU A 115 -19.10 19.43 63.21
CA LEU A 115 -19.99 19.04 62.13
C LEU A 115 -20.73 20.25 61.53
N LYS A 116 -21.27 21.13 62.37
CA LYS A 116 -21.89 22.39 61.95
C LYS A 116 -20.91 23.28 61.17
N SER A 117 -19.67 23.40 61.62
CA SER A 117 -18.63 24.15 60.89
C SER A 117 -18.32 23.52 59.52
N GLU A 118 -18.23 22.19 59.43
CA GLU A 118 -18.02 21.50 58.14
C GLU A 118 -19.25 21.58 57.21
N GLN A 119 -20.48 21.57 57.75
CA GLN A 119 -21.70 21.80 56.97
C GLN A 119 -21.76 23.24 56.42
N GLU A 120 -21.40 24.25 57.22
CA GLU A 120 -21.28 25.62 56.74
C GLU A 120 -20.20 25.79 55.66
N LYS A 121 -19.08 25.06 55.76
CA LYS A 121 -18.05 25.03 54.71
C LYS A 121 -18.54 24.31 53.48
N LEU A 122 -19.27 23.19 53.61
CA LEU A 122 -19.86 22.44 52.50
C LEU A 122 -20.85 23.30 51.71
N ALA A 123 -21.74 24.04 52.37
CA ALA A 123 -22.63 24.99 51.69
C ALA A 123 -21.84 26.04 50.88
N LYS A 124 -20.77 26.61 51.47
CA LYS A 124 -19.89 27.59 50.79
C LYS A 124 -19.06 26.96 49.66
N ALA A 125 -18.70 25.68 49.78
CA ALA A 125 -18.00 24.92 48.73
C ALA A 125 -18.94 24.56 47.58
N GLN A 126 -20.19 24.20 47.86
CA GLN A 126 -21.23 23.94 46.86
C GLN A 126 -21.48 25.19 46.01
N THR A 127 -21.75 26.35 46.62
CA THR A 127 -21.92 27.61 45.86
C THR A 127 -20.69 27.93 45.00
N ARG A 128 -19.47 27.79 45.54
CA ARG A 128 -18.22 28.01 44.77
C ARG A 128 -18.02 27.00 43.63
N HIS A 129 -18.46 25.76 43.80
CA HIS A 129 -18.46 24.76 42.74
C HIS A 129 -19.42 25.21 41.63
N ASP A 130 -20.67 25.50 41.99
CA ASP A 130 -21.73 25.84 41.05
C ASP A 130 -21.41 27.14 40.29
N ASP A 131 -20.86 28.15 40.97
CA ASP A 131 -20.34 29.39 40.36
C ASP A 131 -19.20 29.11 39.36
N ARG A 132 -18.18 28.31 39.75
CA ARG A 132 -17.03 27.97 38.88
C ARG A 132 -17.47 27.14 37.67
N VAL A 133 -18.38 26.19 37.85
CA VAL A 133 -18.92 25.35 36.77
C VAL A 133 -19.75 26.19 35.81
N ALA A 134 -20.70 27.00 36.30
CA ALA A 134 -21.54 27.83 35.44
C ALA A 134 -20.74 28.85 34.61
N MET A 135 -19.66 29.43 35.18
CA MET A 135 -18.74 30.27 34.40
C MET A 135 -17.99 29.48 33.32
N ALA A 136 -17.41 28.33 33.68
CA ALA A 136 -16.63 27.51 32.76
C ALA A 136 -17.49 26.90 31.63
N GLU A 137 -18.71 26.44 31.93
CA GLU A 137 -19.67 25.96 30.91
C GLU A 137 -20.07 27.07 29.94
N ALA A 138 -20.22 28.32 30.42
CA ALA A 138 -20.49 29.48 29.57
C ALA A 138 -19.28 29.86 28.68
N GLU A 139 -18.05 29.75 29.21
CA GLU A 139 -16.82 29.94 28.42
C GLU A 139 -16.68 28.87 27.33
N ILE A 140 -16.92 27.58 27.65
CA ILE A 140 -16.92 26.47 26.69
C ILE A 140 -17.97 26.71 25.60
N ALA A 141 -19.23 26.96 25.96
CA ALA A 141 -20.31 27.15 24.98
C ALA A 141 -20.08 28.37 24.06
N SER A 142 -19.42 29.42 24.57
CA SER A 142 -19.02 30.58 23.77
C SER A 142 -17.89 30.24 22.78
N ALA A 143 -16.88 29.50 23.25
CA ALA A 143 -15.74 29.07 22.44
C ALA A 143 -16.14 28.05 21.35
N GLU A 144 -16.96 27.04 21.69
CA GLU A 144 -17.53 26.07 20.74
C GLU A 144 -18.36 26.78 19.65
N LYS A 145 -19.20 27.76 20.04
CA LYS A 145 -19.98 28.55 19.10
C LYS A 145 -19.08 29.34 18.12
N ALA A 146 -18.01 29.94 18.62
CA ALA A 146 -17.05 30.66 17.77
C ALA A 146 -16.31 29.75 16.79
N ILE A 147 -15.94 28.53 17.20
CA ILE A 147 -15.36 27.50 16.32
C ILE A 147 -16.39 27.11 15.23
N LYS A 148 -17.62 26.79 15.64
CA LYS A 148 -18.67 26.33 14.74
C LYS A 148 -19.09 27.38 13.69
N GLU A 149 -19.12 28.65 14.06
CA GLU A 149 -19.33 29.78 13.14
C GLU A 149 -18.27 29.89 12.02
N LYS A 150 -17.12 29.20 12.15
CA LYS A 150 -16.11 29.06 11.09
C LYS A 150 -16.06 27.66 10.46
N GLU A 151 -16.51 26.63 11.17
CA GLU A 151 -16.58 25.26 10.66
C GLU A 151 -17.57 25.12 9.51
N GLU A 152 -18.81 25.59 9.70
CA GLU A 152 -19.87 25.50 8.68
C GLU A 152 -19.48 26.13 7.32
N PRO A 153 -18.95 27.38 7.25
CA PRO A 153 -18.50 27.94 5.97
C PRO A 153 -17.25 27.27 5.40
N TYR A 154 -16.36 26.70 6.23
CA TYR A 154 -15.22 25.91 5.74
C TYR A 154 -15.69 24.61 5.08
N LEU A 155 -16.61 23.88 5.70
CA LEU A 155 -17.17 22.65 5.14
C LEU A 155 -17.94 22.94 3.83
N ALA A 156 -18.70 24.02 3.76
CA ALA A 156 -19.39 24.45 2.55
C ALA A 156 -18.41 24.82 1.40
N ALA A 157 -17.35 25.58 1.70
CA ALA A 157 -16.32 25.93 0.72
C ALA A 157 -15.53 24.70 0.23
N LYS A 158 -15.27 23.73 1.12
CA LYS A 158 -14.69 22.44 0.77
C LYS A 158 -15.58 21.63 -0.18
N GLU A 159 -16.87 21.48 0.13
CA GLU A 159 -17.82 20.77 -0.73
C GLU A 159 -17.96 21.46 -2.10
N ALA A 160 -17.93 22.80 -2.14
CA ALA A 160 -17.94 23.57 -3.39
C ALA A 160 -16.69 23.32 -4.25
N ALA A 161 -15.49 23.28 -3.64
CA ALA A 161 -14.24 22.98 -4.34
C ALA A 161 -14.20 21.52 -4.85
N GLU A 162 -14.69 20.56 -4.07
CA GLU A 162 -14.77 19.15 -4.48
C GLU A 162 -15.75 18.95 -5.65
N LYS A 163 -16.92 19.62 -5.63
CA LYS A 163 -17.87 19.64 -6.76
C LYS A 163 -17.28 20.31 -8.00
N ALA A 164 -16.63 21.46 -7.85
CA ALA A 164 -16.01 22.15 -8.98
C ALA A 164 -14.89 21.30 -9.62
N LYS A 165 -14.11 20.56 -8.84
CA LYS A 165 -13.14 19.60 -9.36
C LYS A 165 -13.82 18.48 -10.16
N ALA A 166 -14.91 17.90 -9.65
CA ALA A 166 -15.64 16.87 -10.37
C ALA A 166 -16.18 17.37 -11.73
N THR A 167 -16.59 18.64 -11.82
CA THR A 167 -16.97 19.27 -13.10
C THR A 167 -15.78 19.46 -14.04
N VAL A 168 -14.56 19.75 -13.54
CA VAL A 168 -13.34 19.75 -14.37
C VAL A 168 -13.07 18.35 -14.93
N ASP A 169 -13.11 17.33 -14.08
CA ASP A 169 -12.88 15.92 -14.48
C ASP A 169 -13.92 15.48 -15.54
N GLU A 170 -15.20 15.85 -15.38
CA GLU A 170 -16.28 15.62 -16.35
C GLU A 170 -16.01 16.34 -17.70
N LYS A 171 -15.61 17.61 -17.67
CA LYS A 171 -15.36 18.39 -18.88
C LYS A 171 -14.14 17.92 -19.65
N ILE A 172 -13.08 17.46 -18.97
CA ILE A 172 -11.92 16.84 -19.61
C ILE A 172 -12.34 15.56 -20.36
N ALA A 173 -13.12 14.68 -19.72
CA ALA A 173 -13.61 13.46 -20.37
C ALA A 173 -14.52 13.77 -21.58
N ALA A 174 -15.39 14.78 -21.48
CA ALA A 174 -16.20 15.24 -22.61
C ALA A 174 -15.34 15.80 -23.76
N TYR A 175 -14.28 16.53 -23.44
CA TYR A 175 -13.34 17.08 -24.42
C TYR A 175 -12.55 15.99 -25.16
N GLU A 176 -12.05 14.96 -24.47
CA GLU A 176 -11.33 13.84 -25.10
C GLU A 176 -12.22 13.08 -26.09
N VAL A 177 -13.49 12.85 -25.74
CA VAL A 177 -14.48 12.20 -26.61
C VAL A 177 -14.78 13.05 -27.84
N GLU A 178 -15.06 14.35 -27.67
CA GLU A 178 -15.37 15.24 -28.80
C GLU A 178 -14.14 15.48 -29.68
N GLN A 179 -12.93 15.61 -29.10
CA GLN A 179 -11.67 15.70 -29.84
C GLN A 179 -11.45 14.45 -30.72
N THR A 180 -11.64 13.25 -30.15
CA THR A 180 -11.47 11.98 -30.89
C THR A 180 -12.46 11.89 -32.06
N LYS A 181 -13.74 12.22 -31.81
CA LYS A 181 -14.82 12.25 -32.81
C LYS A 181 -14.54 13.23 -33.94
N GLN A 182 -14.15 14.46 -33.61
CA GLN A 182 -13.92 15.52 -34.60
C GLN A 182 -12.61 15.31 -35.39
N GLN A 183 -11.57 14.74 -34.79
CA GLN A 183 -10.36 14.34 -35.53
C GLN A 183 -10.63 13.23 -36.56
N ALA A 184 -11.60 12.33 -36.30
CA ALA A 184 -12.00 11.31 -37.28
C ALA A 184 -12.68 11.97 -38.50
N ILE A 185 -13.60 12.91 -38.26
CA ILE A 185 -14.28 13.69 -39.31
C ILE A 185 -13.28 14.46 -40.17
N ILE A 186 -12.31 15.17 -39.53
CA ILE A 186 -11.26 15.91 -40.24
C ILE A 186 -10.47 14.98 -41.18
N LYS A 187 -10.04 13.80 -40.71
CA LYS A 187 -9.30 12.82 -41.53
C LYS A 187 -10.12 12.26 -42.68
N GLU A 188 -11.43 12.05 -42.51
CA GLU A 188 -12.31 11.59 -43.57
C GLU A 188 -12.49 12.67 -44.66
N SER A 189 -12.67 13.92 -44.26
CA SER A 189 -12.75 15.07 -45.17
C SER A 189 -11.43 15.33 -45.92
N GLU A 190 -10.28 15.25 -45.22
CA GLU A 190 -8.95 15.34 -45.85
C GLU A 190 -8.71 14.22 -46.87
N ALA A 191 -9.18 13.00 -46.60
CA ALA A 191 -9.10 11.88 -47.53
C ALA A 191 -9.97 12.09 -48.79
N LYS A 192 -11.17 12.66 -48.64
CA LYS A 192 -12.05 12.99 -49.78
C LYS A 192 -11.46 14.06 -50.69
N ILE A 193 -10.89 15.13 -50.13
CA ILE A 193 -10.17 16.16 -50.91
C ILE A 193 -9.07 15.49 -51.75
N LYS A 194 -8.22 14.68 -51.11
CA LYS A 194 -7.11 14.00 -51.78
C LYS A 194 -7.57 12.98 -52.85
N GLN A 195 -8.72 12.35 -52.68
CA GLN A 195 -9.30 11.48 -53.69
C GLN A 195 -9.70 12.28 -54.94
N GLU A 196 -10.36 13.43 -54.77
CA GLU A 196 -10.80 14.25 -55.89
C GLU A 196 -9.63 14.98 -56.59
N GLU A 197 -8.60 15.39 -55.82
CA GLU A 197 -7.32 15.86 -56.37
C GLU A 197 -6.69 14.82 -57.32
N ALA A 198 -6.76 13.53 -56.98
CA ALA A 198 -6.21 12.45 -57.82
C ALA A 198 -6.99 12.28 -59.13
N VAL A 199 -8.33 12.34 -59.07
CA VAL A 199 -9.21 12.29 -60.27
C VAL A 199 -8.88 13.44 -61.23
N TYR A 200 -8.63 14.65 -60.71
CA TYR A 200 -8.20 15.78 -61.54
C TYR A 200 -6.81 15.57 -62.17
N GLN A 201 -5.83 15.01 -61.44
CA GLN A 201 -4.52 14.72 -62.04
C GLN A 201 -4.61 13.63 -63.13
N GLU A 202 -5.39 12.56 -62.93
CA GLU A 202 -5.59 11.52 -63.95
C GLU A 202 -6.25 12.08 -65.22
N ALA A 203 -7.28 12.91 -65.08
CA ALA A 203 -7.95 13.57 -66.21
C ALA A 203 -7.01 14.53 -66.95
N LYS A 204 -6.15 15.25 -66.21
CA LYS A 204 -5.14 16.16 -66.75
C LYS A 204 -4.01 15.43 -67.47
N GLU A 205 -3.55 14.28 -66.96
CA GLU A 205 -2.55 13.47 -67.65
C GLU A 205 -3.12 12.89 -68.95
N ALA A 206 -4.38 12.42 -68.94
CA ALA A 206 -5.07 11.96 -70.14
C ALA A 206 -5.26 13.07 -71.19
N PHE A 207 -5.46 14.33 -70.77
CA PHE A 207 -5.43 15.49 -71.67
C PHE A 207 -4.02 15.71 -72.27
N ASN A 208 -2.97 15.71 -71.45
CA ASN A 208 -1.60 15.90 -71.92
C ASN A 208 -1.18 14.81 -72.94
N GLN A 209 -1.57 13.55 -72.72
CA GLN A 209 -1.31 12.44 -73.65
C GLN A 209 -2.04 12.63 -75.02
N SER A 210 -3.19 13.31 -75.03
CA SER A 210 -3.89 13.63 -76.29
C SER A 210 -3.15 14.69 -77.13
N GLU A 211 -2.40 15.61 -76.51
CA GLU A 211 -1.53 16.54 -77.26
C GLU A 211 -0.41 15.81 -78.00
N THR A 212 0.21 14.80 -77.38
CA THR A 212 1.22 13.95 -78.04
C THR A 212 0.61 13.22 -79.23
N THR A 213 -0.59 12.66 -79.08
CA THR A 213 -1.31 11.96 -80.17
C THR A 213 -1.58 12.88 -81.37
N ILE A 214 -1.88 14.16 -81.13
CA ILE A 214 -2.06 15.17 -82.17
C ILE A 214 -0.74 15.55 -82.85
N GLN A 215 0.37 15.58 -82.11
CA GLN A 215 1.71 15.82 -82.68
C GLN A 215 2.14 14.66 -83.58
N ASP A 216 1.98 13.42 -83.13
CA ASP A 216 2.30 12.22 -83.91
C ASP A 216 1.46 12.15 -85.21
N ALA A 217 0.16 12.47 -85.13
CA ALA A 217 -0.71 12.53 -86.30
C ALA A 217 -0.30 13.62 -87.31
N LYS A 218 0.23 14.76 -86.84
CA LYS A 218 0.77 15.82 -87.70
C LYS A 218 2.09 15.42 -88.36
N LEU A 219 2.99 14.76 -87.63
CA LEU A 219 4.24 14.20 -88.17
C LEU A 219 3.97 13.13 -89.23
N ALA A 220 2.94 12.29 -89.04
CA ALA A 220 2.50 11.31 -90.03
C ALA A 220 1.95 11.97 -91.32
N LEU A 221 1.21 13.08 -91.20
CA LEU A 221 0.77 13.87 -92.37
C LEU A 221 1.98 14.50 -93.09
N GLU A 222 2.94 15.08 -92.36
CA GLU A 222 4.14 15.69 -92.95
C GLU A 222 5.01 14.65 -93.68
N ALA A 223 5.19 13.46 -93.10
CA ALA A 223 5.85 12.34 -93.77
C ALA A 223 5.11 11.93 -95.06
N THR A 224 3.79 11.78 -95.00
CA THR A 224 2.94 11.43 -96.15
C THR A 224 3.03 12.48 -97.27
N LEU A 225 3.02 13.77 -96.92
CA LEU A 225 3.17 14.88 -97.87
C LEU A 225 4.57 14.88 -98.52
N ASN A 226 5.62 14.64 -97.75
CA ASN A 226 6.99 14.56 -98.27
C ASN A 226 7.17 13.36 -99.22
N GLU A 227 6.60 12.20 -98.89
CA GLU A 227 6.63 11.02 -99.75
C GLU A 227 5.86 11.24 -101.06
N ILE A 228 4.67 11.84 -101.02
CA ILE A 228 3.90 12.22 -102.22
C ILE A 228 4.66 13.26 -103.06
N ASN A 229 5.26 14.28 -102.43
CA ASN A 229 5.98 15.35 -103.12
C ASN A 229 7.29 14.87 -103.78
N ASN A 230 7.84 13.73 -103.36
CA ASN A 230 9.04 13.15 -103.99
C ASN A 230 8.73 12.27 -105.21
N GLN A 231 7.49 11.82 -105.42
CA GLN A 231 7.14 10.92 -106.54
C GLN A 231 7.48 11.48 -107.94
N PRO A 232 7.36 12.79 -108.23
CA PRO A 232 7.85 13.35 -109.48
C PRO A 232 9.36 13.16 -109.71
N ASN A 233 10.18 13.19 -108.64
CA ASN A 233 11.62 12.91 -108.75
C ASN A 233 11.85 11.43 -109.07
N VAL A 234 11.14 10.52 -108.39
CA VAL A 234 11.22 9.06 -108.65
C VAL A 234 10.87 8.73 -110.11
N ILE A 235 9.84 9.39 -110.67
CA ILE A 235 9.47 9.25 -112.08
C ILE A 235 10.59 9.77 -113.00
N ILE A 236 11.16 10.94 -112.72
CA ILE A 236 12.27 11.51 -113.49
C ILE A 236 13.51 10.62 -113.45
N GLU A 237 13.88 10.10 -112.27
CA GLU A 237 15.02 9.19 -112.09
C GLU A 237 14.82 7.89 -112.89
N ALA A 238 13.65 7.25 -112.78
CA ALA A 238 13.32 6.05 -113.55
C ALA A 238 13.28 6.30 -115.08
N THR A 239 12.74 7.43 -115.52
CA THR A 239 12.76 7.80 -116.95
C THR A 239 14.19 8.05 -117.45
N ASN A 240 15.07 8.64 -116.63
CA ASN A 240 16.47 8.83 -116.97
C ASN A 240 17.25 7.50 -117.02
N GLU A 241 16.93 6.53 -116.16
CA GLU A 241 17.48 5.16 -116.23
C GLU A 241 17.08 4.46 -117.54
N GLU A 242 15.81 4.55 -117.96
CA GLU A 242 15.34 4.00 -119.25
C GLU A 242 16.06 4.67 -120.43
N ILE A 243 16.10 6.01 -120.48
CA ILE A 243 16.76 6.76 -121.56
C ILE A 243 18.27 6.44 -121.63
N ALA A 244 18.95 6.33 -120.49
CA ALA A 244 20.35 5.96 -120.45
C ALA A 244 20.59 4.54 -121.00
N SER A 245 19.74 3.58 -120.65
CA SER A 245 19.83 2.21 -121.16
C SER A 245 19.49 2.11 -122.65
N GLN A 246 18.50 2.88 -123.13
CA GLN A 246 18.15 2.92 -124.54
C GLN A 246 19.28 3.53 -125.39
N ASN A 247 19.93 4.58 -124.89
CA ASN A 247 21.08 5.19 -125.56
C ASN A 247 22.29 4.22 -125.61
N ALA A 248 22.52 3.42 -124.55
CA ALA A 248 23.56 2.39 -124.56
C ALA A 248 23.28 1.29 -125.60
N MET A 249 22.02 0.87 -125.74
CA MET A 249 21.58 -0.09 -126.76
C MET A 249 21.75 0.46 -128.19
N HIS A 250 21.38 1.73 -128.43
CA HIS A 250 21.60 2.38 -129.73
C HIS A 250 23.09 2.50 -130.08
N ALA A 251 23.96 2.87 -129.13
CA ALA A 251 25.40 2.95 -129.37
C ALA A 251 26.03 1.58 -129.70
N ALA A 252 25.54 0.49 -129.10
CA ALA A 252 25.94 -0.87 -129.47
C ALA A 252 25.43 -1.26 -130.87
N GLN A 253 24.21 -0.84 -131.23
CA GLN A 253 23.65 -1.04 -132.57
C GLN A 253 24.42 -0.29 -133.66
N GLU A 254 24.83 0.96 -133.38
CA GLU A 254 25.64 1.77 -134.30
C GLU A 254 27.00 1.11 -134.55
N ARG A 255 27.71 0.66 -133.50
CA ARG A 255 28.98 -0.08 -133.63
C ARG A 255 28.84 -1.36 -134.47
N LEU A 256 27.77 -2.13 -134.26
CA LEU A 256 27.49 -3.33 -135.07
C LEU A 256 27.23 -2.96 -136.54
N GLY A 257 26.55 -1.84 -136.79
CA GLY A 257 26.35 -1.28 -138.13
C GLY A 257 27.67 -0.88 -138.81
N GLU A 258 28.54 -0.17 -138.09
CA GLU A 258 29.88 0.22 -138.57
C GLU A 258 30.74 -1.00 -138.93
N ALA A 259 30.89 -1.95 -137.99
CA ALA A 259 31.67 -3.18 -138.21
C ALA A 259 31.14 -4.01 -139.40
N THR A 260 29.81 -4.08 -139.57
CA THR A 260 29.17 -4.76 -140.70
C THR A 260 29.36 -4.00 -142.03
N SER A 261 29.42 -2.66 -141.99
CA SER A 261 29.58 -1.80 -143.16
C SER A 261 31.01 -1.82 -143.73
N ASP A 262 32.03 -1.94 -142.87
CA ASP A 262 33.44 -1.95 -143.29
C ASP A 262 33.90 -3.32 -143.83
N TYR A 263 33.31 -4.41 -143.33
CA TYR A 263 33.71 -5.79 -143.66
C TYR A 263 33.69 -6.16 -145.15
N PRO A 264 32.74 -5.67 -146.00
CA PRO A 264 32.82 -5.81 -147.45
C PRO A 264 34.11 -5.23 -148.06
N ALA A 265 34.63 -4.10 -147.55
CA ALA A 265 35.87 -3.51 -148.05
C ALA A 265 37.10 -4.33 -147.62
N LEU A 266 37.09 -4.86 -146.40
CA LEU A 266 38.16 -5.74 -145.89
C LEU A 266 38.24 -7.06 -146.68
N THR A 267 37.08 -7.68 -146.94
CA THR A 267 37.00 -8.93 -147.73
C THR A 267 37.29 -8.71 -149.21
N GLU A 268 36.93 -7.57 -149.80
CA GLU A 268 37.35 -7.20 -151.16
C GLU A 268 38.87 -6.96 -151.24
N ALA A 269 39.46 -6.31 -150.23
CA ALA A 269 40.92 -6.11 -150.15
C ALA A 269 41.68 -7.44 -150.04
N ALA A 270 41.23 -8.35 -149.17
CA ALA A 270 41.79 -9.70 -149.07
C ALA A 270 41.65 -10.48 -150.40
N SER A 271 40.50 -10.36 -151.08
CA SER A 271 40.27 -10.99 -152.39
C SER A 271 41.18 -10.42 -153.49
N LYS A 272 41.38 -9.10 -153.53
CA LYS A 272 42.32 -8.44 -154.46
C LYS A 272 43.77 -8.87 -154.21
N ALA A 273 44.19 -8.91 -152.95
CA ALA A 273 45.53 -9.37 -152.58
C ALA A 273 45.75 -10.85 -152.92
N LYS A 274 44.74 -11.71 -152.68
CA LYS A 274 44.75 -13.12 -153.08
C LYS A 274 44.89 -13.28 -154.60
N ASN A 275 44.07 -12.59 -155.39
CA ASN A 275 44.12 -12.68 -156.85
C ASN A 275 45.48 -12.22 -157.42
N LEU A 276 46.10 -11.19 -156.80
CA LEU A 276 47.45 -10.75 -157.17
C LEU A 276 48.50 -11.82 -156.82
N TYR A 277 48.43 -12.41 -155.61
CA TYR A 277 49.31 -13.51 -155.21
C TYR A 277 49.17 -14.72 -156.14
N GLU A 278 47.95 -15.17 -156.45
CA GLU A 278 47.71 -16.30 -157.37
C GLU A 278 48.23 -16.01 -158.79
N LEU A 279 48.11 -14.78 -159.27
CA LEU A 279 48.65 -14.36 -160.58
C LEU A 279 50.18 -14.38 -160.61
N VAL A 280 50.84 -13.82 -159.60
CA VAL A 280 52.31 -13.72 -159.54
C VAL A 280 52.94 -15.08 -159.24
N ALA A 281 52.39 -15.85 -158.31
CA ALA A 281 52.83 -17.22 -158.03
C ALA A 281 52.68 -18.15 -159.25
N LYS A 282 51.65 -17.93 -160.08
CA LYS A 282 51.51 -18.63 -161.36
C LYS A 282 52.57 -18.16 -162.37
N ALA A 283 52.80 -16.86 -162.51
CA ALA A 283 53.86 -16.35 -163.38
C ALA A 283 55.25 -16.90 -162.99
N GLU A 284 55.51 -17.06 -161.69
CA GLU A 284 56.69 -17.78 -161.20
C GLU A 284 56.67 -19.25 -161.63
N ALA A 285 55.59 -20.00 -161.36
CA ALA A 285 55.50 -21.41 -161.73
C ALA A 285 55.65 -21.67 -163.25
N ASP A 286 55.11 -20.79 -164.09
CA ASP A 286 55.15 -20.92 -165.56
C ASP A 286 56.52 -20.49 -166.15
N GLU A 287 57.15 -19.42 -165.64
CA GLU A 287 58.45 -18.96 -166.17
C GLU A 287 59.67 -19.66 -165.55
N LEU A 288 59.65 -20.00 -164.25
CA LEU A 288 60.82 -20.51 -163.52
C LEU A 288 61.50 -21.73 -164.17
N PRO A 289 60.79 -22.72 -164.77
CA PRO A 289 61.43 -23.81 -165.51
C PRO A 289 62.23 -23.31 -166.72
N THR A 290 61.66 -22.37 -167.47
CA THR A 290 62.29 -21.75 -168.65
C THR A 290 63.50 -20.91 -168.25
N LEU A 291 63.36 -20.05 -167.24
CA LEU A 291 64.46 -19.23 -166.72
C LEU A 291 65.60 -20.09 -166.15
N ASN A 292 65.30 -21.22 -165.51
CA ASN A 292 66.33 -22.16 -165.04
C ASN A 292 67.11 -22.79 -166.20
N GLU A 293 66.44 -23.20 -167.27
CA GLU A 293 67.09 -23.80 -168.44
C GLU A 293 67.85 -22.75 -169.27
N GLU A 294 67.31 -21.52 -169.41
CA GLU A 294 68.04 -20.38 -169.99
C GLU A 294 69.30 -20.03 -169.18
N ILE A 295 69.22 -19.95 -167.84
CA ILE A 295 70.40 -19.75 -166.98
C ILE A 295 71.45 -20.83 -167.23
N LYS A 296 71.03 -22.08 -167.34
CA LYS A 296 71.91 -23.25 -167.58
C LYS A 296 72.53 -23.23 -168.99
N ILE A 297 71.75 -22.87 -170.03
CA ILE A 297 72.23 -22.68 -171.40
C ILE A 297 73.24 -21.52 -171.46
N PHE A 298 72.90 -20.35 -170.92
CA PHE A 298 73.79 -19.19 -170.95
C PHE A 298 75.03 -19.37 -170.06
N GLN A 299 74.96 -20.13 -168.96
CA GLN A 299 76.16 -20.56 -168.22
C GLN A 299 77.09 -21.41 -169.10
N GLY A 300 76.55 -22.41 -169.82
CA GLY A 300 77.32 -23.21 -170.77
C GLY A 300 77.93 -22.34 -171.88
N MET A 301 77.11 -21.51 -172.54
CA MET A 301 77.54 -20.61 -173.61
C MET A 301 78.56 -19.55 -173.16
N VAL A 302 78.51 -19.09 -171.90
CA VAL A 302 79.55 -18.24 -171.31
C VAL A 302 80.86 -19.03 -171.19
N SER A 303 80.84 -20.20 -170.54
CA SER A 303 82.06 -21.00 -170.32
C SER A 303 82.71 -21.51 -171.62
N GLU A 304 81.91 -21.86 -172.64
CA GLU A 304 82.42 -22.17 -173.98
C GLU A 304 83.13 -20.96 -174.62
N GLN A 305 82.57 -19.76 -174.47
CA GLN A 305 83.13 -18.54 -175.05
C GLN A 305 84.39 -18.07 -174.30
N GLU A 306 84.44 -18.25 -172.97
CA GLU A 306 85.65 -18.06 -172.15
C GLU A 306 86.77 -19.02 -172.57
N ALA A 307 86.45 -20.30 -172.78
CA ALA A 307 87.40 -21.30 -173.24
C ALA A 307 87.93 -20.99 -174.65
N LEU A 308 87.07 -20.52 -175.56
CA LEU A 308 87.47 -20.08 -176.91
C LEU A 308 88.46 -18.90 -176.84
N LEU A 309 88.13 -17.85 -176.10
CA LEU A 309 88.97 -16.65 -175.92
C LEU A 309 90.36 -16.99 -175.38
N ALA A 310 90.46 -17.93 -174.44
CA ALA A 310 91.73 -18.38 -173.86
C ALA A 310 92.68 -19.06 -174.87
N THR A 311 92.17 -19.49 -176.04
CA THR A 311 92.99 -20.09 -177.12
C THR A 311 93.43 -19.09 -178.20
N MET A 312 92.81 -17.90 -178.26
CA MET A 312 93.08 -16.86 -179.26
C MET A 312 94.15 -15.87 -178.77
N LYS A 313 94.84 -15.18 -179.70
CA LYS A 313 95.69 -14.04 -179.33
C LYS A 313 94.88 -12.74 -179.39
N PRO A 314 95.05 -11.80 -178.44
CA PRO A 314 94.34 -10.50 -178.47
C PRO A 314 94.59 -9.64 -179.71
N THR A 315 95.61 -9.95 -180.52
CA THR A 315 95.92 -9.30 -181.80
C THR A 315 95.17 -9.90 -182.99
N ASP A 316 94.53 -11.06 -182.84
CA ASP A 316 93.76 -11.69 -183.91
C ASP A 316 92.46 -10.92 -184.12
N THR A 317 92.09 -10.66 -185.39
CA THR A 317 90.92 -9.86 -185.74
C THR A 317 89.58 -10.47 -185.29
N SER A 318 89.57 -11.75 -184.92
CA SER A 318 88.43 -12.46 -184.31
C SER A 318 88.37 -12.40 -182.78
N TYR A 319 89.43 -11.96 -182.08
CA TYR A 319 89.41 -11.90 -180.61
C TYR A 319 88.40 -10.85 -180.12
N ALA A 320 88.40 -9.67 -180.74
CA ALA A 320 87.52 -8.56 -180.32
C ALA A 320 86.02 -8.90 -180.44
N SER A 321 85.63 -9.63 -181.49
CA SER A 321 84.26 -10.14 -181.63
C SER A 321 83.96 -11.28 -180.65
N ALA A 322 84.91 -12.18 -180.40
CA ALA A 322 84.74 -13.24 -179.40
C ALA A 322 84.57 -12.68 -177.98
N GLN A 323 85.24 -11.58 -177.64
CA GLN A 323 85.13 -10.89 -176.34
C GLN A 323 83.79 -10.19 -176.19
N ALA A 324 83.34 -9.45 -177.22
CA ALA A 324 82.02 -8.81 -177.22
C ALA A 324 80.89 -9.83 -177.08
N GLU A 325 81.03 -11.00 -177.71
CA GLU A 325 80.10 -12.14 -177.57
C GLU A 325 80.09 -12.71 -176.14
N LEU A 326 81.24 -12.81 -175.46
CA LEU A 326 81.32 -13.22 -174.06
C LEU A 326 80.61 -12.24 -173.13
N ASP A 327 80.90 -10.94 -173.26
CA ASP A 327 80.34 -9.91 -172.39
C ASP A 327 78.82 -9.76 -172.62
N SER A 328 78.38 -9.95 -173.87
CA SER A 328 76.95 -10.09 -174.22
C SER A 328 76.31 -11.29 -173.51
N ARG A 329 76.90 -12.49 -173.60
CA ARG A 329 76.38 -13.71 -172.94
C ARG A 329 76.34 -13.58 -171.40
N LYS A 330 77.33 -12.94 -170.79
CA LYS A 330 77.34 -12.63 -169.35
C LYS A 330 76.25 -11.64 -168.96
N SER A 331 76.01 -10.61 -169.78
CA SER A 331 74.93 -9.65 -169.59
C SER A 331 73.55 -10.34 -169.66
N VAL A 332 73.34 -11.22 -170.64
CA VAL A 332 72.11 -12.03 -170.75
C VAL A 332 71.95 -12.95 -169.54
N LEU A 333 72.98 -13.70 -169.15
CA LEU A 333 72.94 -14.56 -167.96
C LEU A 333 72.54 -13.79 -166.68
N GLN A 334 73.18 -12.63 -166.45
CA GLN A 334 72.84 -11.76 -165.32
C GLN A 334 71.38 -11.25 -165.40
N SER A 335 70.90 -10.93 -166.60
CA SER A 335 69.51 -10.51 -166.83
C SER A 335 68.50 -11.60 -166.45
N VAL A 336 68.72 -12.85 -166.88
CA VAL A 336 67.82 -13.99 -166.54
C VAL A 336 67.89 -14.33 -165.05
N GLN A 337 69.08 -14.28 -164.43
CA GLN A 337 69.25 -14.44 -162.98
C GLN A 337 68.54 -13.33 -162.17
N ASN A 338 68.63 -12.08 -162.63
CA ASN A 338 67.91 -10.96 -162.03
C ASN A 338 66.40 -11.16 -162.17
N LYS A 339 65.90 -11.53 -163.36
CA LYS A 339 64.46 -11.77 -163.59
C LYS A 339 63.91 -12.85 -162.67
N LYS A 340 64.61 -13.98 -162.54
CA LYS A 340 64.28 -15.05 -161.57
C LYS A 340 64.23 -14.54 -160.12
N THR A 341 65.15 -13.67 -159.72
CA THR A 341 65.22 -13.12 -158.36
C THR A 341 64.09 -12.13 -158.08
N THR A 342 63.75 -11.28 -159.06
CA THR A 342 62.59 -10.39 -159.01
C THR A 342 61.30 -11.19 -158.83
N LEU A 343 61.10 -12.23 -159.66
CA LEU A 343 59.87 -13.05 -159.68
C LEU A 343 59.58 -13.69 -158.31
N ALA A 344 60.58 -14.31 -157.69
CA ALA A 344 60.46 -14.89 -156.35
C ALA A 344 60.22 -13.84 -155.25
N SER A 345 60.79 -12.63 -155.39
CA SER A 345 60.57 -11.51 -154.48
C SER A 345 59.14 -10.96 -154.60
N GLU A 346 58.60 -10.86 -155.82
CA GLU A 346 57.23 -10.43 -156.09
C GLU A 346 56.22 -11.44 -155.52
N THR A 347 56.43 -12.75 -155.71
CA THR A 347 55.59 -13.79 -155.08
C THR A 347 55.61 -13.70 -153.55
N ALA A 348 56.79 -13.53 -152.95
CA ALA A 348 56.93 -13.42 -151.50
C ALA A 348 56.23 -12.17 -150.94
N GLN A 349 56.35 -11.02 -151.61
CA GLN A 349 55.66 -9.78 -151.23
C GLN A 349 54.15 -9.89 -151.40
N ALA A 350 53.67 -10.48 -152.49
CA ALA A 350 52.24 -10.70 -152.72
C ALA A 350 51.63 -11.69 -151.69
N SER A 351 52.37 -12.74 -151.32
CA SER A 351 51.97 -13.69 -150.28
C SER A 351 51.87 -13.03 -148.89
N ALA A 352 52.85 -12.20 -148.54
CA ALA A 352 52.82 -11.43 -147.29
C ALA A 352 51.65 -10.41 -147.26
N ALA A 353 51.41 -9.71 -148.39
CA ALA A 353 50.29 -8.79 -148.54
C ALA A 353 48.93 -9.51 -148.43
N TYR A 354 48.78 -10.69 -149.05
CA TYR A 354 47.58 -11.51 -148.90
C TYR A 354 47.39 -11.96 -147.45
N THR A 355 48.44 -12.47 -146.79
CA THR A 355 48.36 -12.91 -145.38
C THR A 355 47.95 -11.78 -144.45
N ALA A 356 48.49 -10.57 -144.63
CA ALA A 356 48.11 -9.39 -143.86
C ALA A 356 46.67 -8.93 -144.13
N ALA A 357 46.23 -8.94 -145.39
CA ALA A 357 44.86 -8.58 -145.76
C ALA A 357 43.83 -9.60 -145.25
N GLN A 358 44.15 -10.90 -145.30
CA GLN A 358 43.33 -11.97 -144.75
C GLN A 358 43.21 -11.83 -143.22
N ALA A 359 44.32 -11.64 -142.50
CA ALA A 359 44.29 -11.41 -141.05
C ALA A 359 43.47 -10.17 -140.66
N THR A 360 43.46 -9.13 -141.50
CA THR A 360 42.62 -7.94 -141.29
C THR A 360 41.13 -8.24 -141.52
N ALA A 361 40.80 -9.05 -142.53
CA ALA A 361 39.42 -9.48 -142.77
C ALA A 361 38.91 -10.43 -141.67
N ASP A 362 39.74 -11.37 -141.22
CA ASP A 362 39.40 -12.29 -140.13
C ASP A 362 39.18 -11.53 -138.80
N ALA A 363 39.99 -10.49 -138.53
CA ALA A 363 39.79 -9.58 -137.41
C ALA A 363 38.49 -8.75 -137.54
N GLY A 364 38.14 -8.31 -138.75
CA GLY A 364 36.86 -7.64 -139.03
C GLY A 364 35.65 -8.53 -138.75
N LEU A 365 35.73 -9.83 -139.08
CA LEU A 365 34.68 -10.79 -138.74
C LEU A 365 34.56 -11.01 -137.23
N ALA A 366 35.68 -11.02 -136.50
CA ALA A 366 35.70 -11.12 -135.04
C ALA A 366 35.11 -9.86 -134.36
N GLU A 367 35.35 -8.67 -134.91
CA GLU A 367 34.74 -7.42 -134.42
C GLU A 367 33.22 -7.41 -134.64
N ILE A 368 32.71 -7.90 -135.78
CA ILE A 368 31.27 -8.09 -135.99
C ILE A 368 30.69 -9.01 -134.89
N GLN A 369 31.32 -10.16 -134.62
CA GLN A 369 30.83 -11.09 -133.60
C GLN A 369 30.86 -10.49 -132.18
N ALA A 370 31.90 -9.71 -131.86
CA ALA A 370 31.99 -9.00 -130.58
C ALA A 370 30.94 -7.90 -130.45
N ALA A 371 30.69 -7.13 -131.51
CA ALA A 371 29.66 -6.10 -131.56
C ALA A 371 28.24 -6.70 -131.53
N GLU A 372 28.03 -7.86 -132.15
CA GLU A 372 26.75 -8.57 -132.12
C GLU A 372 26.41 -9.05 -130.69
N ILE A 373 27.38 -9.66 -129.99
CA ILE A 373 27.21 -10.04 -128.58
C ILE A 373 26.94 -8.81 -127.71
N ALA A 374 27.74 -7.75 -127.85
CA ALA A 374 27.53 -6.51 -127.10
C ALA A 374 26.16 -5.87 -127.37
N TYR A 375 25.66 -5.94 -128.61
CA TYR A 375 24.31 -5.50 -128.94
C TYR A 375 23.24 -6.39 -128.29
N GLN A 376 23.34 -7.71 -128.39
CA GLN A 376 22.39 -8.64 -127.77
C GLN A 376 22.33 -8.48 -126.24
N ASP A 377 23.48 -8.36 -125.56
CA ASP A 377 23.54 -8.07 -124.13
C ASP A 377 22.91 -6.71 -123.80
N SER A 378 23.15 -5.67 -124.61
CA SER A 378 22.55 -4.34 -124.41
C SER A 378 21.03 -4.33 -124.58
N VAL A 379 20.48 -5.15 -125.49
CA VAL A 379 19.03 -5.31 -125.68
C VAL A 379 18.39 -5.95 -124.44
N VAL A 380 18.98 -7.04 -123.93
CA VAL A 380 18.50 -7.71 -122.70
C VAL A 380 18.58 -6.77 -121.50
N GLN A 381 19.69 -6.06 -121.32
CA GLN A 381 19.83 -5.09 -120.24
C GLN A 381 18.83 -3.92 -120.37
N ASN A 382 18.49 -3.51 -121.61
CA ASN A 382 17.48 -2.49 -121.87
C ASN A 382 16.06 -2.97 -121.52
N GLU A 383 15.68 -4.20 -121.87
CA GLU A 383 14.38 -4.77 -121.45
C GLU A 383 14.26 -4.87 -119.92
N VAL A 384 15.31 -5.31 -119.23
CA VAL A 384 15.35 -5.40 -117.76
C VAL A 384 15.25 -4.01 -117.11
N THR A 385 16.04 -3.05 -117.59
CA THR A 385 16.06 -1.68 -117.03
C THR A 385 14.73 -0.97 -117.29
N LYS A 386 14.19 -1.10 -118.51
CA LYS A 386 12.86 -0.59 -118.86
C LYS A 386 11.78 -1.17 -117.96
N LYS A 387 11.74 -2.49 -117.75
CA LYS A 387 10.72 -3.10 -116.88
C LYS A 387 10.80 -2.59 -115.44
N ALA A 388 12.01 -2.41 -114.89
CA ALA A 388 12.21 -1.84 -113.56
C ALA A 388 11.78 -0.35 -113.50
N ALA A 389 12.02 0.43 -114.56
CA ALA A 389 11.56 1.80 -114.67
C ALA A 389 10.02 1.87 -114.76
N ASP A 390 9.39 1.05 -115.62
CA ASP A 390 7.93 0.94 -115.74
C ASP A 390 7.28 0.56 -114.39
N GLU A 391 7.87 -0.37 -113.62
CA GLU A 391 7.40 -0.74 -112.27
C GLU A 391 7.54 0.41 -111.25
N LYS A 392 8.69 1.12 -111.22
CA LYS A 392 8.87 2.34 -110.39
C LYS A 392 7.85 3.42 -110.74
N ILE A 393 7.68 3.70 -112.03
CA ILE A 393 6.80 4.74 -112.56
C ILE A 393 5.33 4.39 -112.29
N ALA A 394 4.93 3.11 -112.39
CA ALA A 394 3.59 2.67 -112.04
C ALA A 394 3.27 2.92 -110.56
N ALA A 395 4.16 2.52 -109.63
CA ALA A 395 3.98 2.72 -108.20
C ALA A 395 3.93 4.23 -107.82
N ALA A 396 4.82 5.04 -108.39
CA ALA A 396 4.84 6.49 -108.17
C ALA A 396 3.57 7.19 -108.69
N ASN A 397 3.06 6.76 -109.87
CA ASN A 397 1.79 7.24 -110.39
C ASN A 397 0.60 6.76 -109.55
N GLU A 398 0.61 5.55 -109.00
CA GLU A 398 -0.43 5.08 -108.09
C GLU A 398 -0.50 5.95 -106.82
N MET A 399 0.64 6.26 -106.19
CA MET A 399 0.68 7.22 -105.08
C MET A 399 0.16 8.61 -105.49
N MET A 400 0.57 9.13 -106.66
CA MET A 400 0.11 10.44 -107.16
C MET A 400 -1.38 10.48 -107.50
N ASN A 401 -1.96 9.38 -107.98
CA ASN A 401 -3.40 9.25 -108.22
C ASN A 401 -4.17 9.15 -106.90
N ASN A 402 -3.66 8.37 -105.94
CA ASN A 402 -4.26 8.17 -104.63
C ASN A 402 -3.99 9.33 -103.63
N LYS A 403 -3.19 10.33 -104.01
CA LYS A 403 -2.73 11.43 -103.12
C LYS A 403 -3.83 12.10 -102.30
N ALA A 404 -5.01 12.30 -102.90
CA ALA A 404 -6.14 12.95 -102.23
C ALA A 404 -6.74 12.06 -101.13
N SER A 405 -6.74 10.73 -101.32
CA SER A 405 -7.17 9.77 -100.31
C SER A 405 -6.13 9.60 -99.20
N LEU A 406 -4.84 9.63 -99.54
CA LEU A 406 -3.74 9.52 -98.56
C LEU A 406 -3.70 10.75 -97.64
N ILE A 407 -3.81 11.96 -98.21
CA ILE A 407 -3.91 13.21 -97.45
C ILE A 407 -5.18 13.21 -96.59
N ALA A 408 -6.34 12.86 -97.16
CA ALA A 408 -7.60 12.85 -96.41
C ALA A 408 -7.60 11.86 -95.23
N ASP A 409 -6.99 10.67 -95.36
CA ASP A 409 -6.87 9.72 -94.25
C ASP A 409 -5.97 10.26 -93.12
N ALA A 410 -4.86 10.92 -93.46
CA ALA A 410 -4.00 11.59 -92.48
C ALA A 410 -4.70 12.80 -91.82
N GLU A 411 -5.42 13.62 -92.58
CA GLU A 411 -6.24 14.72 -92.04
C GLU A 411 -7.37 14.21 -91.14
N ASN A 412 -8.05 13.12 -91.50
CA ASN A 412 -9.08 12.48 -90.68
C ASN A 412 -8.52 11.96 -89.35
N LYS A 413 -7.28 11.45 -89.33
CA LYS A 413 -6.58 11.05 -88.09
C LYS A 413 -6.32 12.26 -87.19
N ILE A 414 -5.86 13.39 -87.75
CA ILE A 414 -5.67 14.64 -86.99
C ILE A 414 -7.02 15.17 -86.44
N GLN A 415 -8.08 15.18 -87.26
CA GLN A 415 -9.41 15.58 -86.81
C GLN A 415 -9.94 14.69 -85.69
N SER A 416 -9.73 13.36 -85.80
CA SER A 416 -10.13 12.40 -84.77
C SER A 416 -9.37 12.60 -83.46
N ALA A 417 -8.07 12.91 -83.52
CA ALA A 417 -7.25 13.19 -82.35
C ALA A 417 -7.66 14.52 -81.68
N ASN A 418 -7.92 15.58 -82.46
CA ASN A 418 -8.46 16.84 -81.94
C ASN A 418 -9.82 16.62 -81.23
N LEU A 419 -10.71 15.82 -81.83
CA LEU A 419 -12.01 15.44 -81.26
C LEU A 419 -11.93 14.53 -80.03
N ASP A 420 -10.78 13.90 -79.74
CA ASP A 420 -10.54 13.26 -78.45
C ASP A 420 -10.00 14.28 -77.43
N GLN A 421 -9.03 15.13 -77.82
CA GLN A 421 -8.52 16.20 -76.95
C GLN A 421 -9.64 17.11 -76.44
N GLU A 422 -10.61 17.49 -77.26
CA GLU A 422 -11.78 18.28 -76.83
C GLU A 422 -12.57 17.58 -75.71
N LYS A 423 -12.74 16.25 -75.78
CA LYS A 423 -13.40 15.44 -74.75
C LYS A 423 -12.54 15.31 -73.50
N LYS A 424 -11.22 15.12 -73.63
CA LYS A 424 -10.28 15.08 -72.49
C LYS A 424 -10.24 16.42 -71.76
N HIS A 425 -10.24 17.52 -72.49
CA HIS A 425 -10.29 18.88 -71.94
C HIS A 425 -11.61 19.16 -71.20
N ALA A 426 -12.75 18.69 -71.74
CA ALA A 426 -14.02 18.74 -71.04
C ALA A 426 -13.98 17.93 -69.74
N ALA A 427 -13.57 16.65 -69.80
CA ALA A 427 -13.46 15.78 -68.63
C ALA A 427 -12.48 16.33 -67.56
N MET A 428 -11.37 16.95 -67.96
CA MET A 428 -10.44 17.63 -67.06
C MET A 428 -11.10 18.82 -66.35
N LYS A 429 -11.97 19.58 -67.04
CA LYS A 429 -12.71 20.70 -66.43
C LYS A 429 -13.84 20.25 -65.53
N ASP A 430 -14.54 19.18 -65.88
CA ASP A 430 -15.55 18.59 -65.01
C ASP A 430 -14.91 18.04 -63.72
N ALA A 431 -13.74 17.41 -63.82
CA ALA A 431 -12.94 16.99 -62.67
C ALA A 431 -12.38 18.18 -61.86
N GLU A 432 -11.94 19.26 -62.52
CA GLU A 432 -11.49 20.49 -61.85
C GLU A 432 -12.63 21.16 -61.07
N ALA A 433 -13.84 21.20 -61.65
CA ALA A 433 -15.03 21.71 -60.97
C ALA A 433 -15.39 20.84 -59.75
N SER A 434 -15.45 19.51 -59.93
CA SER A 434 -15.73 18.55 -58.84
C SER A 434 -14.71 18.67 -57.70
N MET A 435 -13.42 18.72 -58.03
CA MET A 435 -12.34 18.93 -57.06
C MET A 435 -12.51 20.22 -56.27
N ASN A 436 -12.85 21.33 -56.93
CA ASN A 436 -13.04 22.62 -56.25
C ASN A 436 -14.28 22.62 -55.34
N ASP A 437 -15.42 22.10 -55.80
CA ASP A 437 -16.67 22.03 -55.01
C ASP A 437 -16.53 21.10 -53.80
N VAL A 438 -15.98 19.89 -53.99
CA VAL A 438 -15.65 18.96 -52.90
C VAL A 438 -14.66 19.59 -51.94
N THR A 439 -13.62 20.28 -52.43
CA THR A 439 -12.65 20.97 -51.57
C THR A 439 -13.30 22.05 -50.71
N ALA A 440 -14.19 22.87 -51.28
CA ALA A 440 -14.90 23.91 -50.54
C ALA A 440 -15.84 23.34 -49.46
N GLU A 441 -16.59 22.27 -49.78
CA GLU A 441 -17.46 21.60 -48.81
C GLU A 441 -16.65 20.94 -47.68
N GLN A 442 -15.64 20.15 -48.02
CA GLN A 442 -14.86 19.41 -47.04
C GLN A 442 -13.99 20.33 -46.17
N GLN A 443 -13.48 21.46 -46.70
CA GLN A 443 -12.82 22.48 -45.88
C GLN A 443 -13.77 23.13 -44.86
N LYS A 444 -15.04 23.36 -45.22
CA LYS A 444 -16.07 23.87 -44.30
C LYS A 444 -16.35 22.87 -43.16
N ILE A 445 -16.47 21.57 -43.48
CA ILE A 445 -16.63 20.50 -42.48
C ILE A 445 -15.41 20.43 -41.55
N ILE A 446 -14.18 20.53 -42.10
CA ILE A 446 -12.94 20.57 -41.32
C ILE A 446 -12.89 21.77 -40.37
N GLN A 447 -13.42 22.94 -40.77
CA GLN A 447 -13.48 24.11 -39.89
C GLN A 447 -14.54 23.96 -38.79
N GLU A 448 -15.73 23.49 -39.12
CA GLU A 448 -16.80 23.21 -38.12
C GLU A 448 -16.33 22.19 -37.07
N ALA A 449 -15.57 21.18 -37.49
CA ALA A 449 -14.94 20.21 -36.59
C ALA A 449 -13.88 20.85 -35.67
N LYS A 450 -13.03 21.74 -36.20
CA LYS A 450 -12.04 22.50 -35.39
C LYS A 450 -12.70 23.42 -34.38
N ASP A 451 -13.76 24.11 -34.77
CA ASP A 451 -14.51 25.02 -33.90
C ASP A 451 -15.23 24.27 -32.76
N ALA A 452 -15.73 23.06 -33.03
CA ALA A 452 -16.29 22.17 -32.01
C ALA A 452 -15.24 21.75 -30.96
N ILE A 453 -14.03 21.37 -31.39
CA ILE A 453 -12.89 21.05 -30.49
C ILE A 453 -12.52 22.29 -29.66
N ALA A 454 -12.39 23.46 -30.29
CA ALA A 454 -12.02 24.71 -29.63
C ALA A 454 -13.06 25.14 -28.58
N LYS A 455 -14.35 25.03 -28.89
CA LYS A 455 -15.44 25.28 -27.95
C LYS A 455 -15.39 24.33 -26.75
N SER A 456 -15.22 23.03 -27.00
CA SER A 456 -15.16 22.04 -25.92
C SER A 456 -13.96 22.27 -25.00
N PHE A 457 -12.81 22.68 -25.54
CA PHE A 457 -11.64 23.07 -24.75
C PHE A 457 -11.90 24.33 -23.88
N ALA A 458 -12.66 25.30 -24.40
CA ALA A 458 -13.05 26.48 -23.62
C ALA A 458 -13.90 26.11 -22.40
N GLU A 459 -14.81 25.13 -22.52
CA GLU A 459 -15.62 24.63 -21.39
C GLU A 459 -14.75 23.95 -20.31
N VAL A 460 -13.63 23.31 -20.67
CA VAL A 460 -12.63 22.83 -19.69
C VAL A 460 -11.96 24.01 -18.99
N SER A 461 -11.47 24.99 -19.76
CA SER A 461 -10.78 26.17 -19.21
C SER A 461 -11.64 26.98 -18.23
N ASP A 462 -12.94 27.10 -18.48
CA ASP A 462 -13.86 27.81 -17.58
C ASP A 462 -14.22 26.98 -16.33
N ALA A 463 -14.30 25.65 -16.44
CA ALA A 463 -14.41 24.78 -15.27
C ALA A 463 -13.15 24.85 -14.38
N GLU A 464 -11.94 24.87 -14.98
CA GLU A 464 -10.68 25.01 -14.24
C GLU A 464 -10.62 26.32 -13.46
N LYS A 465 -11.04 27.44 -14.05
CA LYS A 465 -11.13 28.75 -13.37
C LYS A 465 -12.11 28.69 -12.19
N ALA A 466 -13.27 28.07 -12.37
CA ALA A 466 -14.26 27.90 -11.30
C ALA A 466 -13.70 27.05 -10.14
N TYR A 467 -12.98 25.96 -10.44
CA TYR A 467 -12.30 25.15 -9.44
C TYR A 467 -11.19 25.93 -8.71
N GLN A 468 -10.36 26.70 -9.43
CA GLN A 468 -9.33 27.54 -8.82
C GLN A 468 -9.92 28.56 -7.83
N VAL A 469 -11.01 29.25 -8.21
CA VAL A 469 -11.72 30.20 -7.33
C VAL A 469 -12.29 29.49 -6.10
N ALA A 470 -12.95 28.34 -6.28
CA ALA A 470 -13.52 27.57 -5.16
C ALA A 470 -12.46 27.03 -4.20
N ASN A 471 -11.31 26.56 -4.72
CA ASN A 471 -10.21 26.09 -3.87
C ASN A 471 -9.52 27.24 -3.12
N ILE A 472 -9.40 28.44 -3.71
CA ILE A 472 -8.89 29.62 -3.01
C ILE A 472 -9.81 30.01 -1.85
N ASP A 473 -11.14 30.01 -2.03
CA ASP A 473 -12.07 30.27 -0.91
C ASP A 473 -11.98 29.16 0.15
N ARG A 474 -11.90 27.87 -0.26
CA ARG A 474 -11.64 26.75 0.67
C ARG A 474 -10.41 26.99 1.53
N GLU A 475 -9.27 27.38 0.94
CA GLU A 475 -8.02 27.65 1.67
C GLU A 475 -8.13 28.87 2.59
N VAL A 476 -8.87 29.91 2.20
CA VAL A 476 -9.16 31.06 3.06
C VAL A 476 -10.03 30.64 4.26
N LYS A 477 -11.10 29.85 4.06
CA LYS A 477 -11.98 29.39 5.14
C LYS A 477 -11.31 28.35 6.04
N GLU A 478 -10.49 27.47 5.48
CA GLU A 478 -9.64 26.54 6.23
C GLU A 478 -8.68 27.31 7.15
N LYS A 479 -8.10 28.41 6.67
CA LYS A 479 -7.25 29.29 7.48
C LYS A 479 -8.03 30.09 8.53
N GLU A 480 -9.22 30.60 8.22
CA GLU A 480 -10.10 31.24 9.20
C GLU A 480 -10.48 30.27 10.34
N TYR A 481 -10.97 29.08 10.00
CA TYR A 481 -11.34 28.02 10.95
C TYR A 481 -10.16 27.60 11.82
N ASN A 482 -9.02 27.24 11.22
CA ASN A 482 -7.84 26.85 11.98
C ASN A 482 -7.31 27.99 12.88
N THR A 483 -7.48 29.26 12.48
CA THR A 483 -7.10 30.39 13.34
C THR A 483 -7.98 30.47 14.58
N VAL A 484 -9.30 30.32 14.44
CA VAL A 484 -10.24 30.36 15.57
C VAL A 484 -10.10 29.10 16.44
N LEU A 485 -9.97 27.91 15.85
CA LEU A 485 -9.76 26.66 16.58
C LEU A 485 -8.53 26.73 17.50
N ASN A 486 -7.38 27.21 16.99
CA ASN A 486 -6.16 27.37 17.78
C ASN A 486 -6.25 28.49 18.85
N GLN A 487 -7.21 29.41 18.75
CA GLN A 487 -7.46 30.44 19.77
C GLN A 487 -8.45 29.99 20.83
N GLN A 488 -9.46 29.20 20.45
CA GLN A 488 -10.60 28.81 21.30
C GLN A 488 -10.38 27.47 22.02
N GLN A 489 -9.70 26.50 21.41
CA GLN A 489 -9.43 25.20 22.06
C GLN A 489 -8.70 25.34 23.41
N PRO A 490 -7.66 26.19 23.57
CA PRO A 490 -7.02 26.38 24.88
C PRO A 490 -7.93 26.97 25.97
N ILE A 491 -9.01 27.67 25.58
CA ILE A 491 -10.03 28.19 26.49
C ILE A 491 -10.95 27.04 26.94
N ILE A 492 -11.41 26.21 26.00
CA ILE A 492 -12.19 24.99 26.28
C ILE A 492 -11.42 24.05 27.21
N ASP A 493 -10.12 23.83 26.94
CA ASP A 493 -9.25 22.98 27.76
C ASP A 493 -9.10 23.52 29.20
N PHE A 494 -8.89 24.84 29.34
CA PHE A 494 -8.74 25.51 30.64
C PHE A 494 -10.04 25.52 31.47
N ALA A 495 -11.17 25.79 30.82
CA ALA A 495 -12.49 25.75 31.45
C ALA A 495 -12.86 24.31 31.87
N SER A 496 -12.55 23.31 31.04
CA SER A 496 -12.75 21.89 31.36
C SER A 496 -11.94 21.44 32.57
N GLU A 497 -10.67 21.85 32.68
CA GLU A 497 -9.85 21.58 33.86
C GLU A 497 -10.36 22.34 35.09
N THR A 498 -10.90 23.56 34.93
CA THR A 498 -11.53 24.34 36.01
C THR A 498 -12.76 23.64 36.60
N ILE A 499 -13.61 23.03 35.77
CA ILE A 499 -14.75 22.19 36.21
C ILE A 499 -14.24 20.98 37.01
N LYS A 500 -13.17 20.34 36.53
CA LYS A 500 -12.54 19.17 37.15
C LYS A 500 -11.90 19.50 38.50
N GLU A 501 -11.23 20.65 38.64
CA GLU A 501 -10.75 21.17 39.92
C GLU A 501 -11.91 21.46 40.89
N ALA A 502 -12.92 22.21 40.45
CA ALA A 502 -14.06 22.59 41.29
C ALA A 502 -14.78 21.36 41.87
N LYS A 503 -14.93 20.29 41.06
CA LYS A 503 -15.50 19.00 41.48
C LYS A 503 -14.64 18.28 42.51
N ALA A 504 -13.32 18.37 42.41
CA ALA A 504 -12.39 17.80 43.39
C ALA A 504 -12.42 18.57 44.73
N ASP A 505 -12.46 19.91 44.68
CA ASP A 505 -12.62 20.78 45.86
C ASP A 505 -13.91 20.46 46.62
N LEU A 506 -15.04 20.31 45.90
CA LEU A 506 -16.32 19.95 46.49
C LEU A 506 -16.28 18.56 47.14
N GLN A 507 -15.75 17.55 46.45
CA GLN A 507 -15.65 16.20 47.00
C GLN A 507 -14.79 16.15 48.27
N ALA A 508 -13.69 16.91 48.33
CA ALA A 508 -12.85 17.00 49.53
C ALA A 508 -13.62 17.56 50.74
N GLN A 509 -14.54 18.51 50.53
CA GLN A 509 -15.39 19.06 51.60
C GLN A 509 -16.57 18.13 51.96
N VAL A 510 -17.12 17.38 51.01
CA VAL A 510 -18.09 16.29 51.28
C VAL A 510 -17.44 15.23 52.19
N ASP A 511 -16.23 14.79 51.84
CA ASP A 511 -15.43 13.83 52.63
C ASP A 511 -15.11 14.36 54.05
N ALA A 512 -14.82 15.65 54.19
CA ALA A 512 -14.60 16.28 55.50
C ALA A 512 -15.87 16.27 56.35
N THR A 513 -17.01 16.61 55.76
CA THR A 513 -18.32 16.61 56.44
C THR A 513 -18.73 15.19 56.86
N ALA A 514 -18.50 14.18 56.02
CA ALA A 514 -18.75 12.78 56.34
C ALA A 514 -17.85 12.27 57.49
N LYS A 515 -16.58 12.70 57.55
CA LYS A 515 -15.68 12.40 58.68
C LYS A 515 -16.16 13.06 59.98
N ALA A 516 -16.65 14.30 59.92
CA ALA A 516 -17.20 15.01 61.08
C ALA A 516 -18.49 14.36 61.60
N GLN A 517 -19.41 13.93 60.70
CA GLN A 517 -20.62 13.19 61.07
C GLN A 517 -20.27 11.90 61.81
N LYS A 518 -19.37 11.08 61.24
CA LYS A 518 -18.94 9.84 61.89
C LYS A 518 -18.33 10.08 63.27
N ALA A 519 -17.56 11.16 63.45
CA ALA A 519 -16.98 11.51 64.74
C ALA A 519 -18.04 11.88 65.80
N LEU A 520 -19.16 12.47 65.38
CA LEU A 520 -20.34 12.69 66.24
C LEU A 520 -21.03 11.35 66.56
N ASP A 521 -21.28 10.49 65.56
CA ASP A 521 -21.94 9.19 65.74
C ASP A 521 -21.17 8.29 66.74
N ASP A 522 -19.84 8.22 66.60
CA ASP A 522 -18.95 7.47 67.50
C ASP A 522 -18.92 8.10 68.92
N ALA A 523 -19.05 9.43 69.04
CA ALA A 523 -19.12 10.12 70.34
C ALA A 523 -20.47 9.88 71.05
N GLU A 524 -21.60 9.98 70.35
CA GLU A 524 -22.93 9.65 70.91
C GLU A 524 -23.00 8.19 71.37
N LYS A 525 -22.41 7.28 70.58
CA LYS A 525 -22.31 5.86 70.94
C LYS A 525 -21.49 5.65 72.22
N SER A 526 -20.44 6.46 72.43
CA SER A 526 -19.68 6.45 73.69
C SER A 526 -20.49 6.99 74.87
N VAL A 527 -21.33 8.01 74.68
CA VAL A 527 -22.25 8.51 75.72
C VAL A 527 -23.25 7.41 76.11
N LYS A 528 -23.94 6.80 75.13
CA LYS A 528 -24.93 5.72 75.37
C LYS A 528 -24.33 4.50 76.09
N GLY A 529 -23.06 4.19 75.83
CA GLY A 529 -22.33 3.15 76.59
C GLY A 529 -22.01 3.54 78.03
N LEU A 530 -21.73 4.82 78.30
CA LEU A 530 -21.43 5.34 79.64
C LEU A 530 -22.70 5.58 80.47
N GLU A 531 -23.82 5.96 79.85
CA GLU A 531 -25.14 6.02 80.51
C GLU A 531 -25.51 4.65 81.10
N ALA A 532 -25.34 3.58 80.32
CA ALA A 532 -25.53 2.20 80.78
C ALA A 532 -24.55 1.82 81.92
N ALA A 533 -23.26 2.17 81.78
CA ALA A 533 -22.25 1.90 82.81
C ALA A 533 -22.53 2.64 84.14
N VAL A 534 -23.05 3.88 84.08
CA VAL A 534 -23.48 4.64 85.26
C VAL A 534 -24.71 3.98 85.91
N ALA A 535 -25.69 3.54 85.12
CA ALA A 535 -26.87 2.85 85.63
C ALA A 535 -26.51 1.51 86.32
N ASP A 536 -25.63 0.70 85.73
CA ASP A 536 -25.14 -0.54 86.34
C ASP A 536 -24.26 -0.27 87.58
N ALA A 537 -23.41 0.76 87.56
CA ALA A 537 -22.62 1.16 88.74
C ALA A 537 -23.51 1.61 89.91
N GLN A 538 -24.58 2.37 89.63
CA GLN A 538 -25.55 2.81 90.62
C GLN A 538 -26.36 1.64 91.18
N LYS A 539 -26.80 0.72 90.31
CA LYS A 539 -27.48 -0.53 90.71
C LYS A 539 -26.58 -1.41 91.58
N ASN A 540 -25.29 -1.49 91.27
CA ASN A 540 -24.30 -2.22 92.06
C ASN A 540 -24.08 -1.56 93.43
N LEU A 541 -24.03 -0.23 93.52
CA LEU A 541 -23.92 0.50 94.78
C LEU A 541 -25.11 0.19 95.72
N GLU A 542 -26.34 0.21 95.21
CA GLU A 542 -27.52 -0.14 96.03
C GLU A 542 -27.55 -1.64 96.41
N ALA A 543 -27.07 -2.54 95.54
CA ALA A 543 -26.92 -3.95 95.88
C ALA A 543 -25.89 -4.18 97.01
N VAL A 544 -24.74 -3.50 96.96
CA VAL A 544 -23.72 -3.52 98.04
C VAL A 544 -24.31 -2.96 99.34
N LYS A 545 -25.05 -1.85 99.31
CA LYS A 545 -25.71 -1.31 100.52
C LYS A 545 -26.69 -2.31 101.14
N ALA A 546 -27.46 -3.04 100.33
CA ALA A 546 -28.43 -4.03 100.82
C ALA A 546 -27.75 -5.25 101.46
N ASP A 547 -26.82 -5.89 100.75
CA ASP A 547 -26.07 -7.07 101.23
C ASP A 547 -25.22 -6.74 102.48
N THR A 548 -24.59 -5.58 102.52
CA THR A 548 -23.79 -5.16 103.68
C THR A 548 -24.65 -4.82 104.90
N ALA A 549 -25.85 -4.26 104.71
CA ALA A 549 -26.82 -4.07 105.79
C ALA A 549 -27.33 -5.40 106.36
N GLU A 550 -27.61 -6.40 105.51
CA GLU A 550 -27.99 -7.75 105.93
C GLU A 550 -26.87 -8.44 106.73
N LYS A 551 -25.63 -8.38 106.24
CA LYS A 551 -24.44 -8.90 106.94
C LYS A 551 -24.24 -8.26 108.32
N ILE A 552 -24.36 -6.92 108.43
CA ILE A 552 -24.24 -6.20 109.71
C ILE A 552 -25.38 -6.56 110.67
N ALA A 553 -26.62 -6.72 110.17
CA ALA A 553 -27.74 -7.16 110.98
C ALA A 553 -27.53 -8.58 111.54
N ALA A 554 -27.05 -9.51 110.70
CA ALA A 554 -26.72 -10.87 111.11
C ALA A 554 -25.60 -10.91 112.17
N ALA A 555 -24.53 -10.13 111.99
CA ALA A 555 -23.43 -10.04 112.95
C ALA A 555 -23.88 -9.45 114.31
N LYS A 556 -24.75 -8.43 114.31
CA LYS A 556 -25.34 -7.86 115.54
C LYS A 556 -26.30 -8.84 116.23
N ALA A 557 -27.02 -9.66 115.47
CA ALA A 557 -27.88 -10.72 116.01
C ALA A 557 -27.09 -11.90 116.61
N ASP A 558 -25.86 -12.20 116.15
CA ASP A 558 -24.99 -13.17 116.81
C ASP A 558 -24.33 -12.59 118.06
N LEU A 559 -23.87 -11.34 118.01
CA LEU A 559 -23.32 -10.62 119.17
C LEU A 559 -24.27 -10.69 120.38
N ALA A 560 -25.54 -10.33 120.18
CA ALA A 560 -26.57 -10.36 121.24
C ALA A 560 -26.83 -11.77 121.81
N LYS A 561 -26.65 -12.84 121.01
CA LYS A 561 -26.70 -14.22 121.52
C LYS A 561 -25.49 -14.54 122.39
N LYS A 562 -24.29 -14.06 122.03
CA LYS A 562 -23.08 -14.23 122.84
C LYS A 562 -23.14 -13.46 124.15
N GLU A 563 -23.71 -12.25 124.15
CA GLU A 563 -23.99 -11.49 125.37
C GLU A 563 -24.95 -12.24 126.30
N THR A 564 -26.01 -12.83 125.74
CA THR A 564 -26.99 -13.63 126.49
C THR A 564 -26.35 -14.90 127.08
N ALA A 565 -25.63 -15.68 126.27
CA ALA A 565 -24.97 -16.91 126.71
C ALA A 565 -23.86 -16.65 127.75
N LEU A 566 -23.15 -15.52 127.66
CA LEU A 566 -22.21 -15.08 128.70
C LEU A 566 -22.95 -14.84 130.02
N LYS A 567 -24.05 -14.10 129.99
CA LYS A 567 -24.82 -13.80 131.19
C LYS A 567 -25.39 -15.07 131.84
N GLU A 568 -25.89 -16.01 131.05
CA GLU A 568 -26.36 -17.32 131.54
C GLU A 568 -25.24 -18.13 132.23
N ALA A 569 -24.01 -18.08 131.70
CA ALA A 569 -22.85 -18.75 132.29
C ALA A 569 -22.37 -18.06 133.59
N GLU A 570 -22.36 -16.72 133.63
CA GLU A 570 -22.02 -15.96 134.83
C GLU A 570 -23.05 -16.14 135.95
N ASP A 571 -24.34 -16.15 135.60
CA ASP A 571 -25.44 -16.49 136.50
C ASP A 571 -25.30 -17.92 137.05
N TYR A 572 -25.04 -18.93 136.20
CA TYR A 572 -24.83 -20.32 136.64
C TYR A 572 -23.68 -20.44 137.64
N LEU A 573 -22.53 -19.82 137.35
CA LEU A 573 -21.38 -19.80 138.27
C LEU A 573 -21.69 -19.09 139.59
N ALA A 574 -22.44 -17.98 139.56
CA ALA A 574 -22.82 -17.24 140.77
C ALA A 574 -23.79 -18.05 141.65
N GLY A 575 -24.73 -18.77 141.03
CA GLY A 575 -25.64 -19.69 141.71
C GLY A 575 -24.91 -20.87 142.33
N LEU A 576 -24.02 -21.50 141.57
CA LEU A 576 -23.20 -22.64 141.99
C LEU A 576 -22.35 -22.31 143.22
N ARG A 577 -21.73 -21.12 143.25
CA ARG A 577 -21.02 -20.60 144.43
C ARG A 577 -21.92 -20.40 145.64
N ALA A 578 -23.13 -19.87 145.45
CA ALA A 578 -24.09 -19.70 146.55
C ALA A 578 -24.58 -21.05 147.10
N GLY A 579 -24.91 -22.01 146.24
CA GLY A 579 -25.38 -23.35 146.63
C GLY A 579 -24.33 -24.13 147.41
N GLY A 580 -23.08 -24.07 146.95
CA GLY A 580 -21.96 -24.69 147.66
C GLY A 580 -21.62 -24.02 148.98
N ASN A 581 -21.91 -22.73 149.16
CA ASN A 581 -21.70 -22.03 150.42
C ASN A 581 -22.80 -22.36 151.44
N ASP A 582 -24.07 -22.40 151.03
CA ASP A 582 -25.18 -22.76 151.91
C ASP A 582 -25.11 -24.23 152.38
N ALA A 583 -24.77 -25.16 151.48
CA ALA A 583 -24.61 -26.57 151.83
C ALA A 583 -23.43 -26.80 152.82
N ARG A 584 -22.25 -26.20 152.56
CA ARG A 584 -21.11 -26.24 153.51
C ARG A 584 -21.43 -25.65 154.87
N THR A 585 -22.29 -24.62 154.93
CA THR A 585 -22.72 -24.00 156.19
C THR A 585 -23.90 -24.69 156.86
N GLY A 586 -24.37 -25.83 156.31
CA GLY A 586 -25.40 -26.68 156.92
C GLY A 586 -26.80 -26.04 156.94
N LYS A 587 -27.02 -24.96 156.18
CA LYS A 587 -28.35 -24.34 156.05
C LYS A 587 -29.22 -25.21 155.15
N LEU A 588 -30.52 -25.28 155.46
CA LEU A 588 -31.50 -25.89 154.55
C LEU A 588 -31.53 -25.15 153.20
N LYS A 589 -31.66 -25.92 152.11
CA LYS A 589 -31.71 -25.44 150.72
C LYS A 589 -32.64 -24.24 150.55
N ALA A 590 -32.09 -23.07 150.25
CA ALA A 590 -32.87 -21.87 150.06
C ALA A 590 -33.55 -21.87 148.68
N ASN A 591 -34.82 -21.46 148.63
CA ASN A 591 -35.58 -21.36 147.39
C ASN A 591 -35.48 -19.93 146.84
N TYR A 592 -34.51 -19.69 145.96
CA TYR A 592 -34.21 -18.37 145.38
C TYR A 592 -35.21 -17.97 144.28
N VAL A 593 -36.43 -17.62 144.71
CA VAL A 593 -37.48 -17.07 143.84
C VAL A 593 -37.05 -15.68 143.34
N GLY A 594 -36.79 -15.55 142.04
CA GLY A 594 -36.42 -14.28 141.38
C GLY A 594 -35.02 -14.24 140.75
N MET A 595 -34.20 -15.27 140.95
CA MET A 595 -32.96 -15.45 140.18
C MET A 595 -33.24 -16.15 138.84
N SER A 596 -32.30 -16.08 137.89
CA SER A 596 -32.44 -16.73 136.58
C SER A 596 -32.41 -18.26 136.69
N SER A 597 -32.95 -18.95 135.68
CA SER A 597 -32.94 -20.41 135.61
C SER A 597 -31.52 -20.99 135.69
N SER A 598 -30.55 -20.33 135.05
CA SER A 598 -29.15 -20.74 135.07
C SER A 598 -28.55 -20.61 136.48
N TYR A 599 -28.79 -19.49 137.17
CA TYR A 599 -28.40 -19.32 138.57
C TYR A 599 -29.04 -20.39 139.47
N GLN A 600 -30.35 -20.61 139.33
CA GLN A 600 -31.06 -21.61 140.12
C GLN A 600 -30.47 -23.00 139.90
N GLN A 601 -30.25 -23.42 138.66
CA GLN A 601 -29.71 -24.74 138.35
C GLN A 601 -28.28 -24.93 138.90
N GLY A 602 -27.41 -23.92 138.78
CA GLY A 602 -26.08 -23.96 139.39
C GLY A 602 -26.15 -24.10 140.91
N TYR A 603 -27.05 -23.36 141.57
CA TYR A 603 -27.30 -23.47 143.02
C TYR A 603 -27.76 -24.87 143.41
N GLU A 604 -28.68 -25.47 142.65
CA GLU A 604 -29.16 -26.84 142.90
C GLU A 604 -28.05 -27.88 142.74
N ASP A 605 -27.26 -27.82 141.65
CA ASP A 605 -26.17 -28.75 141.36
C ASP A 605 -25.12 -28.74 142.49
N ALA A 606 -24.69 -27.56 142.93
CA ALA A 606 -23.72 -27.42 144.01
C ALA A 606 -24.27 -27.86 145.37
N TYR A 607 -25.52 -27.50 145.69
CA TYR A 607 -26.12 -27.83 146.98
C TYR A 607 -26.35 -29.36 147.11
N ALA A 608 -26.75 -30.01 146.01
CA ALA A 608 -26.97 -31.46 145.96
C ALA A 608 -25.68 -32.29 146.14
N LEU A 609 -24.52 -31.75 145.72
CA LEU A 609 -23.23 -32.42 145.87
C LEU A 609 -22.70 -32.47 147.32
N LEU A 610 -23.27 -31.69 148.25
CA LEU A 610 -22.62 -31.37 149.54
C LEU A 610 -23.49 -31.60 150.79
N SER A 611 -24.60 -32.35 150.70
CA SER A 611 -25.50 -32.63 151.85
C SER A 611 -25.99 -34.09 151.91
N PHE A 612 -26.38 -34.61 153.09
CA PHE A 612 -26.60 -36.05 153.31
C PHE A 612 -27.68 -36.43 154.34
N THR A 613 -28.51 -37.42 154.01
CA THR A 613 -29.23 -38.31 154.95
C THR A 613 -29.60 -39.64 154.26
N SER A 614 -30.03 -40.66 155.02
CA SER A 614 -30.35 -42.00 154.48
C SER A 614 -31.64 -42.59 155.08
N GLN A 615 -32.33 -43.46 154.32
CA GLN A 615 -33.70 -43.99 154.52
C GLN A 615 -34.87 -43.00 154.27
N ASN A 616 -36.10 -43.38 153.91
CA ASN A 616 -36.64 -44.48 153.06
C ASN A 616 -38.18 -44.23 152.82
N VAL A 617 -38.82 -44.97 151.90
CA VAL A 617 -40.30 -45.19 151.77
C VAL A 617 -41.21 -44.08 151.18
N LEU A 618 -41.65 -44.33 149.93
CA LEU A 618 -42.98 -44.16 149.27
C LEU A 618 -43.91 -42.92 149.46
N ALA A 619 -44.32 -42.38 148.28
CA ALA A 619 -45.68 -41.91 147.88
C ALA A 619 -46.30 -40.65 148.56
N GLN A 620 -47.04 -39.76 147.88
CA GLN A 620 -48.07 -40.03 146.85
C GLN A 620 -48.36 -38.82 145.89
N THR A 621 -48.59 -39.12 144.60
CA THR A 621 -49.43 -38.42 143.58
C THR A 621 -49.65 -36.89 143.52
N SER A 622 -49.27 -36.29 142.38
CA SER A 622 -50.11 -35.39 141.53
C SER A 622 -49.41 -35.16 140.17
N THR A 623 -49.62 -35.95 139.10
CA THR A 623 -50.71 -35.93 138.08
C THR A 623 -50.71 -34.77 137.07
N VAL A 624 -50.50 -35.11 135.77
CA VAL A 624 -51.22 -34.58 134.56
C VAL A 624 -50.96 -33.09 134.21
N GLN A 625 -50.83 -32.60 132.96
CA GLN A 625 -51.13 -33.03 131.57
C GLN A 625 -49.92 -32.60 130.66
N ALA A 626 -49.64 -33.11 129.45
CA ALA A 626 -50.25 -32.76 128.13
C ALA A 626 -50.51 -31.24 127.91
N THR A 627 -50.44 -30.62 126.72
CA THR A 627 -50.39 -31.05 125.30
C THR A 627 -49.75 -29.84 124.53
N THR A 628 -48.86 -29.97 123.53
CA THR A 628 -49.15 -30.12 122.07
C THR A 628 -49.95 -28.95 121.44
N VAL A 629 -49.85 -28.78 120.10
CA VAL A 629 -50.64 -27.87 119.22
C VAL A 629 -50.06 -26.44 119.08
N GLN A 630 -49.99 -25.78 117.91
CA GLN A 630 -49.75 -26.18 116.49
C GLN A 630 -49.82 -24.93 115.59
N GLN A 631 -49.15 -24.94 114.41
CA GLN A 631 -49.61 -24.26 113.15
C GLN A 631 -49.79 -22.71 113.21
N LYS A 632 -50.10 -21.93 112.15
CA LYS A 632 -50.11 -22.04 110.66
C LYS A 632 -49.80 -20.60 110.15
N ASN A 633 -48.87 -20.35 109.23
CA ASN A 633 -48.94 -20.51 107.75
C ASN A 633 -49.50 -19.25 107.02
N ILE A 634 -49.35 -19.21 105.68
CA ILE A 634 -49.88 -18.24 104.69
C ILE A 634 -49.36 -16.77 104.82
N TYR A 635 -49.19 -15.98 103.75
CA TYR A 635 -49.77 -16.05 102.39
C TYR A 635 -48.77 -15.87 101.21
N ILE A 636 -49.16 -16.40 100.05
CA ILE A 636 -48.57 -16.18 98.71
C ILE A 636 -49.35 -15.08 97.96
N LYS A 637 -48.75 -14.41 96.98
CA LYS A 637 -49.49 -13.85 95.83
C LYS A 637 -48.78 -14.13 94.50
N GLU A 638 -49.51 -14.73 93.57
CA GLU A 638 -49.13 -14.86 92.16
C GLU A 638 -49.44 -13.56 91.39
N TYR A 639 -48.92 -13.43 90.17
CA TYR A 639 -49.80 -13.06 89.05
C TYR A 639 -49.28 -13.48 87.65
N LYS A 640 -50.13 -14.27 86.97
CA LYS A 640 -50.27 -14.45 85.51
C LYS A 640 -49.16 -15.15 84.69
N LYS A 641 -49.66 -15.86 83.69
CA LYS A 641 -48.98 -16.69 82.68
C LYS A 641 -49.72 -16.49 81.35
N VAL A 642 -49.00 -16.25 80.25
CA VAL A 642 -49.54 -16.24 78.88
C VAL A 642 -48.52 -16.93 77.95
N LEU A 643 -49.02 -17.58 76.90
CA LEU A 643 -48.35 -18.46 75.91
C LEU A 643 -49.11 -18.30 74.56
N PRO A 644 -48.66 -18.86 73.41
CA PRO A 644 -47.30 -19.13 72.91
C PRO A 644 -47.08 -18.79 71.39
N VAL A 645 -45.82 -18.86 70.93
CA VAL A 645 -45.34 -19.31 69.58
C VAL A 645 -46.02 -18.85 68.26
N THR A 646 -45.21 -18.18 67.42
CA THR A 646 -45.04 -18.38 65.96
C THR A 646 -43.55 -18.15 65.64
N LYS A 647 -42.78 -18.99 64.92
CA LYS A 647 -42.85 -19.63 63.58
C LYS A 647 -42.74 -18.66 62.39
N GLY A 648 -41.75 -18.93 61.53
CA GLY A 648 -41.23 -18.09 60.44
C GLY A 648 -39.71 -18.04 60.55
N GLN A 649 -38.90 -18.99 60.06
CA GLN A 649 -38.88 -19.67 58.75
C GLN A 649 -38.45 -18.72 57.61
N LEU A 650 -37.33 -19.07 56.98
CA LEU A 650 -36.68 -18.36 55.86
C LEU A 650 -37.57 -18.34 54.59
N PRO A 651 -37.21 -17.52 53.60
CA PRO A 651 -36.54 -18.13 52.44
C PRO A 651 -35.14 -17.59 52.16
N GLN A 652 -34.28 -18.48 51.68
CA GLN A 652 -33.09 -18.12 50.89
C GLN A 652 -33.53 -17.90 49.43
N THR A 653 -32.87 -16.99 48.71
CA THR A 653 -32.23 -17.23 47.39
C THR A 653 -31.49 -15.94 46.99
N GLY A 654 -30.31 -15.98 46.40
CA GLY A 654 -29.51 -17.15 46.02
C GLY A 654 -28.03 -16.81 45.81
N ASP A 655 -27.24 -17.82 45.50
CA ASP A 655 -25.79 -17.76 45.35
C ASP A 655 -25.34 -17.17 44.01
N ALA A 656 -24.15 -16.56 43.97
CA ALA A 656 -23.22 -16.64 42.84
C ALA A 656 -21.79 -16.16 43.20
N GLU A 657 -20.89 -17.13 43.38
CA GLU A 657 -19.54 -17.20 42.77
C GLU A 657 -18.48 -16.07 42.87
N ASN A 658 -17.26 -16.48 43.27
CA ASN A 658 -15.92 -16.02 42.84
C ASN A 658 -15.53 -14.52 43.00
N LEU A 659 -14.43 -14.12 43.63
CA LEU A 659 -13.18 -14.80 44.06
C LEU A 659 -12.30 -15.43 42.96
N ALA A 660 -12.10 -14.71 41.85
CA ALA A 660 -10.91 -14.86 41.02
C ALA A 660 -10.59 -13.55 40.28
N ALA A 661 -9.29 -13.30 40.02
CA ALA A 661 -8.73 -12.05 39.49
C ALA A 661 -8.93 -10.81 40.41
N VAL A 662 -8.07 -9.79 40.39
CA VAL A 662 -6.91 -9.54 39.51
C VAL A 662 -5.61 -9.53 40.34
N LEU A 663 -4.69 -10.45 40.02
CA LEU A 663 -3.31 -10.45 40.51
C LEU A 663 -2.35 -10.10 39.34
N MET A 664 -2.63 -8.99 38.67
CA MET A 664 -1.81 -8.39 37.60
C MET A 664 -1.90 -6.87 37.72
N GLY A 665 -0.76 -6.16 37.77
CA GLY A 665 -0.75 -4.70 37.95
C GLY A 665 0.45 -4.13 38.73
N LEU A 666 1.28 -4.97 39.36
CA LEU A 666 2.58 -4.54 39.87
C LEU A 666 3.59 -4.44 38.73
N GLY A 667 3.84 -3.23 38.23
CA GLY A 667 4.97 -2.98 37.33
C GLY A 667 4.80 -1.83 36.35
N LEU A 668 4.98 -0.59 36.82
CA LEU A 668 5.76 0.47 36.14
C LEU A 668 5.77 1.75 37.00
N ILE A 669 6.73 1.85 37.93
CA ILE A 669 7.11 3.12 38.55
C ILE A 669 8.34 3.63 37.79
N THR A 670 8.19 4.69 37.01
CA THR A 670 9.30 5.40 36.35
C THR A 670 9.24 6.90 36.67
N ILE A 671 10.42 7.48 36.94
CA ILE A 671 10.56 8.79 37.58
C ILE A 671 10.66 9.91 36.54
N SER A 672 9.67 10.80 36.49
CA SER A 672 9.82 12.14 35.87
C SER A 672 8.69 13.08 36.32
N GLY A 673 9.00 14.14 37.08
CA GLY A 673 7.99 15.12 37.52
C GLY A 673 8.51 16.27 38.41
N ALA A 674 9.62 16.08 39.12
CA ALA A 674 10.16 17.07 40.07
C ALA A 674 10.92 18.26 39.43
N ALA A 675 10.57 18.67 38.20
CA ALA A 675 11.41 19.55 37.37
C ALA A 675 10.79 20.88 36.91
N LEU A 676 9.49 21.13 37.14
CA LEU A 676 8.77 22.30 36.55
C LEU A 676 8.14 23.29 37.55
N LEU A 677 8.52 23.25 38.83
CA LEU A 677 8.06 24.20 39.86
C LEU A 677 9.18 25.08 40.44
N LYS A 678 9.94 25.79 39.58
CA LYS A 678 10.84 26.86 40.04
C LYS A 678 11.18 27.98 39.04
N LYS A 679 10.19 28.50 38.30
CA LYS A 679 10.37 29.75 37.51
C LYS A 679 9.09 30.60 37.32
N LYS A 680 8.37 30.89 38.41
CA LYS A 680 7.27 31.88 38.47
C LYS A 680 7.37 32.83 39.69
N TYR A 681 8.55 33.41 39.92
CA TYR A 681 8.71 34.61 40.76
C TYR A 681 9.82 35.51 40.20
N ALA A 682 9.43 36.34 39.24
CA ALA A 682 10.10 37.57 38.84
C ALA A 682 8.99 38.51 38.32
N VAL A 683 9.02 39.76 38.78
CA VAL A 683 8.29 40.89 38.20
C VAL A 683 9.29 41.66 37.35
#